data_AF-A0A2M9ESN8-F1
#
_entry.id   AF-A0A2M9ESN8-F1
#
_cell.length_a   1.000
_cell.length_b   1.000
_cell.length_c   1.000
_cell.angle_alpha   90.00
_cell.angle_beta   90.00
_cell.angle_gamma   90.00
#
_symmetry.space_group_name_H-M   'P 1'
#
loop_
_entity.id
_entity.type
_entity.pdbx_description
1 polymer ?
#
loop_
_entity_poly.entity_id
_entity_poly.type
_entity_poly.pdbx_seq_one_letter_code
_entity_poly.pdbx_strand_id
1 'polypeptide(L)'
;MSAAQASSGARDAAFRLLRAGFRLLPLSEPRRDALRQWFLQRFPGIRPASKPLIIGSAPSHRRALQAAGSRALGYRPDSAPALPATLPARLVAFYLPQYHPLPENDAAWGAGYTEWRAVSRALPQFEGHVQPRLPGELGFYDLRLPDVLRQQAALAKRYGISAFCSYFYWFHGRTVLETPLRHWLHNPDIDFPLCLCWANEPWTRTWDGSAENVLIAQAHDAEDDLAFIAHVADYLRDARYLRVDGKPILLVYRPGKLPDARATTERWRRWCRDHGIGEIHLAYTQSFERPDPRDIGFDAAVEFPPNLVPATDLTAAQHALNPAYQGTLLDWRDLPAHYLGKAASPYPLHRAVNCGWDNEPRRPGRGRTWLHAAPRRYRDWLRAAIALSPRHGTEPPLLFINAWNEWGEGAVLEPDSRLGHAWLAATAEALHPPPPKPARPCVLIHAYYPEVLEEMLHAVQQSGQQPRLVISTVPEKSQTVRRILAGLGMQAEVHATENRGRDILPFLHLANQLLDEGEDVLLKLHTKRSTHRGDGDAWRRELTDTLLGENSAAILAAFEADPKLGLVAPAHHLQPMHYYWGANATNVDYLCRRLGLASADTENELFAAGSMYWLRLEALRPLLDAHLEEWEFEAEAGQVDGTLAHAIERIVLKSVHAAGYSHRAWPEDSQHKTPYRYARRD
;
A
#
# COMPACT_ATOMS: atom_id res chain seq x y z
N MET A 1 -27.34 5.32 -27.73
CA MET A 1 -25.92 4.88 -27.74
C MET A 1 -25.20 5.64 -28.84
N SER A 2 -24.12 6.36 -28.51
CA SER A 2 -23.31 7.04 -29.54
C SER A 2 -22.52 6.02 -30.37
N ALA A 3 -22.13 6.38 -31.60
CA ALA A 3 -21.29 5.52 -32.46
C ALA A 3 -19.98 5.08 -31.77
N ALA A 4 -19.47 5.89 -30.84
CA ALA A 4 -18.29 5.57 -30.02
C ALA A 4 -18.55 4.41 -29.03
N GLN A 5 -19.71 4.38 -28.36
CA GLN A 5 -20.10 3.31 -27.44
C GLN A 5 -20.31 1.97 -28.17
N ALA A 6 -20.90 2.00 -29.37
CA ALA A 6 -21.05 0.81 -30.21
C ALA A 6 -19.69 0.25 -30.65
N SER A 7 -18.72 1.13 -30.98
CA SER A 7 -17.36 0.72 -31.36
C SER A 7 -16.56 0.12 -30.20
N SER A 8 -16.75 0.62 -28.97
CA SER A 8 -16.10 0.08 -27.76
C SER A 8 -16.62 -1.30 -27.40
N GLY A 9 -17.95 -1.51 -27.45
CA GLY A 9 -18.56 -2.82 -27.20
C GLY A 9 -18.09 -3.90 -28.18
N ALA A 10 -17.91 -3.55 -29.45
CA ALA A 10 -17.38 -4.47 -30.47
C ALA A 10 -15.91 -4.85 -30.22
N ARG A 11 -15.07 -3.89 -29.81
CA ARG A 11 -13.66 -4.15 -29.45
C ARG A 11 -13.54 -5.04 -28.21
N ASP A 12 -14.34 -4.78 -27.18
CA ASP A 12 -14.40 -5.60 -25.97
C ASP A 12 -14.83 -7.04 -26.26
N ALA A 13 -15.85 -7.22 -27.09
CA ALA A 13 -16.31 -8.54 -27.52
C ALA A 13 -15.23 -9.28 -28.31
N ALA A 14 -14.58 -8.61 -29.28
CA ALA A 14 -13.48 -9.16 -30.04
C ALA A 14 -12.30 -9.58 -29.14
N PHE A 15 -11.94 -8.75 -28.16
CA PHE A 15 -10.88 -9.06 -27.19
C PHE A 15 -11.23 -10.28 -26.32
N ARG A 16 -12.48 -10.38 -25.83
CA ARG A 16 -12.94 -11.52 -25.03
C ARG A 16 -12.94 -12.81 -25.85
N LEU A 17 -13.40 -12.75 -27.10
CA LEU A 17 -13.37 -13.88 -28.03
C LEU A 17 -11.94 -14.33 -28.34
N LEU A 18 -11.02 -13.39 -28.56
CA LEU A 18 -9.59 -13.68 -28.73
C LEU A 18 -8.98 -14.33 -27.48
N ARG A 19 -9.29 -13.81 -26.30
CA ARG A 19 -8.80 -14.38 -25.03
C ARG A 19 -9.35 -15.78 -24.81
N ALA A 20 -10.62 -16.03 -25.14
CA ALA A 20 -11.22 -17.37 -25.10
C ALA A 20 -10.55 -18.29 -26.12
N GLY A 21 -10.35 -17.83 -27.35
CA GLY A 21 -9.64 -18.55 -28.41
C GLY A 21 -8.23 -18.96 -27.99
N PHE A 22 -7.43 -18.03 -27.46
CA PHE A 22 -6.09 -18.34 -26.95
C PHE A 22 -6.11 -19.36 -25.81
N ARG A 23 -7.10 -19.30 -24.91
CA ARG A 23 -7.24 -20.28 -23.82
C ARG A 23 -7.55 -21.69 -24.32
N LEU A 24 -8.31 -21.80 -25.41
CA LEU A 24 -8.72 -23.07 -26.01
C LEU A 24 -7.63 -23.70 -26.91
N LEU A 25 -6.57 -22.96 -27.25
CA LEU A 25 -5.45 -23.53 -28.00
C LEU A 25 -4.74 -24.61 -27.18
N PRO A 26 -4.41 -25.79 -27.76
CA PRO A 26 -3.67 -26.87 -27.11
C PRO A 26 -2.17 -26.56 -27.04
N LEU A 27 -1.85 -25.38 -26.54
CA LEU A 27 -0.49 -24.87 -26.37
C LEU A 27 -0.20 -24.75 -24.88
N SER A 28 1.06 -25.01 -24.49
CA SER A 28 1.54 -24.71 -23.14
C SER A 28 1.26 -23.23 -22.79
N GLU A 29 0.99 -22.92 -21.52
CA GLU A 29 0.73 -21.54 -21.07
C GLU A 29 1.77 -20.51 -21.55
N PRO A 30 3.10 -20.78 -21.55
CA PRO A 30 4.09 -19.84 -22.07
C PRO A 30 3.93 -19.52 -23.56
N ARG A 31 3.63 -20.53 -24.38
CA ARG A 31 3.38 -20.37 -25.83
C ARG A 31 2.10 -19.60 -26.11
N ARG A 32 1.04 -19.82 -25.31
CA ARG A 32 -0.21 -19.03 -25.40
C ARG A 32 0.04 -17.56 -25.06
N ASP A 33 0.84 -17.30 -24.03
CA ASP A 33 1.17 -15.94 -23.62
C ASP A 33 2.02 -15.20 -24.65
N ALA A 34 3.04 -15.85 -25.21
CA ALA A 34 3.86 -15.31 -26.28
C ALA A 34 3.02 -14.94 -27.53
N LEU A 35 2.16 -15.87 -27.97
CA LEU A 35 1.27 -15.65 -29.11
C LEU A 35 0.28 -14.51 -28.86
N ARG A 36 -0.31 -14.45 -27.66
CA ARG A 36 -1.19 -13.36 -27.23
C ARG A 36 -0.47 -12.02 -27.24
N GLN A 37 0.76 -11.96 -26.73
CA GLN A 37 1.54 -10.71 -26.72
C GLN A 37 1.90 -10.25 -28.13
N TRP A 38 2.37 -11.16 -28.99
CA TRP A 38 2.64 -10.87 -30.39
C TRP A 38 1.40 -10.30 -31.08
N PHE A 39 0.23 -10.92 -30.87
CA PHE A 39 -1.02 -10.46 -31.45
C PHE A 39 -1.42 -9.07 -30.96
N LEU A 40 -1.35 -8.81 -29.64
CA LEU A 40 -1.70 -7.52 -29.05
C LEU A 40 -0.69 -6.40 -29.33
N GLN A 41 0.53 -6.74 -29.74
CA GLN A 41 1.50 -5.79 -30.29
C GLN A 41 1.18 -5.46 -31.75
N ARG A 42 0.81 -6.46 -32.55
CA ARG A 42 0.50 -6.28 -33.98
C ARG A 42 -0.85 -5.57 -34.23
N PHE A 43 -1.82 -5.77 -33.34
CA PHE A 43 -3.18 -5.22 -33.43
C PHE A 43 -3.58 -4.46 -32.15
N PRO A 44 -2.96 -3.31 -31.85
CA PRO A 44 -3.20 -2.58 -30.61
C PRO A 44 -4.65 -2.07 -30.47
N GLY A 45 -5.34 -1.83 -31.60
CA GLY A 45 -6.73 -1.37 -31.63
C GLY A 45 -7.78 -2.39 -31.17
N ILE A 46 -7.39 -3.65 -30.94
CA ILE A 46 -8.27 -4.71 -30.40
C ILE A 46 -8.30 -4.68 -28.86
N ARG A 47 -7.42 -3.90 -28.20
CA ARG A 47 -7.45 -3.77 -26.74
C ARG A 47 -8.78 -3.12 -26.30
N PRO A 48 -9.36 -3.57 -25.17
CA PRO A 48 -10.55 -2.95 -24.61
C PRO A 48 -10.33 -1.45 -24.43
N ALA A 49 -11.37 -0.65 -24.68
CA ALA A 49 -11.32 0.75 -24.28
C ALA A 49 -11.32 0.82 -22.74
N SER A 50 -10.64 1.80 -22.16
CA SER A 50 -10.77 2.10 -20.73
C SER A 50 -12.24 2.37 -20.42
N LYS A 51 -12.76 1.79 -19.34
CA LYS A 51 -14.10 2.14 -18.86
C LYS A 51 -14.10 3.61 -18.43
N PRO A 52 -15.17 4.37 -18.72
CA PRO A 52 -15.24 5.75 -18.26
C PRO A 52 -15.35 5.79 -16.73
N LEU A 53 -14.72 6.81 -16.11
CA LEU A 53 -14.99 7.20 -14.73
C LEU A 53 -16.43 7.72 -14.61
N ILE A 54 -16.97 7.74 -13.39
CA ILE A 54 -18.23 8.44 -13.12
C ILE A 54 -17.99 9.94 -13.25
N ILE A 55 -18.70 10.58 -14.17
CA ILE A 55 -18.71 12.03 -14.34
C ILE A 55 -19.86 12.56 -13.49
N GLY A 56 -19.54 13.11 -12.32
CA GLY A 56 -20.54 13.71 -11.44
C GLY A 56 -21.16 14.97 -12.03
N SER A 57 -22.43 15.23 -11.74
CA SER A 57 -23.03 16.57 -11.87
C SER A 57 -22.62 17.38 -10.62
N ALA A 58 -21.56 18.18 -10.72
CA ALA A 58 -20.99 18.89 -9.57
C ALA A 58 -22.02 19.86 -8.91
N PRO A 59 -21.91 20.13 -7.60
CA PRO A 59 -20.77 20.86 -7.08
C PRO A 59 -20.20 20.28 -5.76
N SER A 60 -19.17 19.45 -5.83
CA SER A 60 -18.12 19.34 -4.77
C SER A 60 -17.14 18.20 -5.09
N HIS A 61 -16.30 18.40 -6.10
CA HIS A 61 -15.12 17.55 -6.26
C HIS A 61 -14.18 17.73 -5.06
N ARG A 62 -13.92 16.66 -4.30
CA ARG A 62 -12.99 16.70 -3.16
C ARG A 62 -11.54 16.64 -3.65
N ARG A 63 -10.82 17.76 -3.53
CA ARG A 63 -9.39 17.87 -3.84
C ARG A 63 -8.69 18.75 -2.80
N ALA A 64 -7.47 18.37 -2.42
CA ALA A 64 -6.62 19.19 -1.58
C ALA A 64 -6.35 20.54 -2.27
N LEU A 65 -6.66 21.64 -1.58
CA LEU A 65 -6.37 23.02 -2.03
C LEU A 65 -5.24 23.68 -1.24
N GLN A 66 -4.66 22.97 -0.26
CA GLN A 66 -3.63 23.51 0.63
C GLN A 66 -2.21 23.11 0.20
N ALA A 67 -1.84 21.84 0.34
CA ALA A 67 -0.49 21.36 0.02
C ALA A 67 -0.49 19.89 -0.41
N ALA A 68 0.33 19.57 -1.42
CA ALA A 68 0.48 18.23 -1.99
C ALA A 68 1.31 17.24 -1.13
N GLY A 69 1.97 17.73 -0.08
CA GLY A 69 2.82 16.93 0.81
C GLY A 69 2.33 16.86 2.26
N SER A 70 1.02 17.00 2.47
CA SER A 70 0.43 16.92 3.81
C SER A 70 0.51 15.49 4.35
N ARG A 71 0.69 15.35 5.66
CA ARG A 71 0.69 14.04 6.32
C ARG A 71 -0.70 13.43 6.28
N ALA A 72 -0.77 12.12 6.10
CA ALA A 72 -1.99 11.35 6.20
C ALA A 72 -2.04 10.53 7.49
N LEU A 73 -3.22 10.00 7.83
CA LEU A 73 -3.35 8.97 8.85
C LEU A 73 -2.42 7.78 8.53
N GLY A 74 -1.67 7.34 9.55
CA GLY A 74 -0.65 6.30 9.40
C GLY A 74 0.73 6.82 9.00
N TYR A 75 0.95 8.15 8.97
CA TYR A 75 2.30 8.72 8.89
C TYR A 75 3.17 8.17 10.03
N ARG A 76 4.37 7.69 9.69
CA ARG A 76 5.37 7.28 10.69
C ARG A 76 6.65 8.09 10.56
N PRO A 77 7.13 8.70 11.65
CA PRO A 77 8.46 9.29 11.66
C PRO A 77 9.52 8.18 11.56
N ASP A 78 10.76 8.58 11.33
CA ASP A 78 11.88 7.65 11.46
C ASP A 78 11.99 7.14 12.90
N SER A 79 12.01 5.82 13.09
CA SER A 79 12.03 5.19 14.41
C SER A 79 13.14 4.16 14.60
N ALA A 80 14.02 3.96 13.62
CA ALA A 80 15.14 3.02 13.64
C ALA A 80 14.80 1.66 14.29
N PRO A 81 14.09 0.76 13.58
CA PRO A 81 13.54 -0.46 14.19
C PRO A 81 14.63 -1.43 14.64
N ALA A 82 14.35 -2.19 15.70
CA ALA A 82 15.16 -3.34 16.07
C ALA A 82 14.87 -4.50 15.10
N LEU A 83 15.88 -4.97 14.36
CA LEU A 83 15.77 -6.14 13.49
C LEU A 83 16.05 -7.43 14.28
N PRO A 84 15.52 -8.59 13.84
CA PRO A 84 15.83 -9.86 14.49
C PRO A 84 17.33 -10.21 14.30
N ALA A 85 17.93 -10.87 15.30
CA ALA A 85 19.34 -11.24 15.28
C ALA A 85 19.72 -12.11 14.06
N THR A 86 18.78 -12.90 13.55
CA THR A 86 18.90 -13.60 12.27
C THR A 86 17.70 -13.24 11.42
N LEU A 87 17.95 -12.70 10.23
CA LEU A 87 16.88 -12.35 9.31
C LEU A 87 16.19 -13.62 8.78
N PRO A 88 14.85 -13.69 8.80
CA PRO A 88 14.12 -14.84 8.26
C PRO A 88 14.18 -14.92 6.73
N ALA A 89 14.59 -13.85 6.06
CA ALA A 89 14.79 -13.75 4.62
C ALA A 89 15.84 -12.69 4.29
N ARG A 90 16.45 -12.81 3.11
CA ARG A 90 17.26 -11.76 2.48
C ARG A 90 16.36 -10.98 1.52
N LEU A 91 16.08 -9.72 1.83
CA LEU A 91 15.18 -8.88 1.05
C LEU A 91 15.97 -8.08 0.01
N VAL A 92 15.58 -8.17 -1.27
CA VAL A 92 16.23 -7.47 -2.40
C VAL A 92 15.25 -6.49 -3.02
N ALA A 93 15.52 -5.19 -2.95
CA ALA A 93 14.65 -4.20 -3.58
C ALA A 93 15.17 -3.85 -4.99
N PHE A 94 14.28 -3.87 -6.00
CA PHE A 94 14.62 -3.34 -7.32
C PHE A 94 14.97 -1.85 -7.21
N TYR A 95 16.00 -1.43 -7.94
CA TYR A 95 16.59 -0.10 -7.82
C TYR A 95 16.74 0.56 -9.19
N LEU A 96 16.15 1.74 -9.34
CA LEU A 96 16.22 2.56 -10.54
C LEU A 96 17.40 3.53 -10.46
N PRO A 97 18.42 3.40 -11.32
CA PRO A 97 19.56 4.33 -11.31
C PRO A 97 19.25 5.69 -11.98
N GLN A 98 18.03 5.88 -12.50
CA GLN A 98 17.59 7.12 -13.14
C GLN A 98 17.04 8.11 -12.12
N TYR A 99 17.87 9.07 -11.72
CA TYR A 99 17.47 10.32 -11.06
C TYR A 99 18.50 11.42 -11.33
N HIS A 100 19.04 11.43 -12.55
CA HIS A 100 20.05 12.39 -12.99
C HIS A 100 19.92 12.61 -14.50
N PRO A 101 20.27 13.81 -15.01
CA PRO A 101 20.13 14.12 -16.41
C PRO A 101 21.10 13.30 -17.26
N LEU A 102 20.66 12.94 -18.46
CA LEU A 102 21.46 12.27 -19.46
C LEU A 102 21.16 12.88 -20.83
N PRO A 103 22.16 12.98 -21.73
CA PRO A 103 21.97 13.54 -23.07
C PRO A 103 20.83 12.88 -23.85
N GLU A 104 20.69 11.57 -23.74
CA GLU A 104 19.67 10.77 -24.43
C GLU A 104 18.26 11.12 -23.93
N ASN A 105 18.13 11.35 -22.62
CA ASN A 105 16.86 11.74 -22.01
C ASN A 105 16.52 13.20 -22.32
N ASP A 106 17.52 14.08 -22.29
CA ASP A 106 17.35 15.49 -22.60
C ASP A 106 16.89 15.69 -24.05
N ALA A 107 17.44 14.94 -24.99
CA ALA A 107 16.99 14.94 -26.38
C ALA A 107 15.53 14.49 -26.53
N ALA A 108 15.08 13.59 -25.66
CA ALA A 108 13.73 13.05 -25.73
C ALA A 108 12.69 13.94 -25.03
N TRP A 109 12.98 14.38 -23.81
CA TRP A 109 12.00 15.00 -22.89
C TRP A 109 12.34 16.45 -22.52
N GLY A 110 13.43 17.00 -23.09
CA GLY A 110 13.91 18.37 -22.89
C GLY A 110 15.01 18.44 -21.83
N ALA A 111 15.84 19.48 -21.93
CA ALA A 111 17.04 19.67 -21.12
C ALA A 111 16.81 19.47 -19.60
N GLY A 112 17.73 18.78 -18.95
CA GLY A 112 17.71 18.49 -17.52
C GLY A 112 16.65 17.48 -17.09
N TYR A 113 16.23 16.57 -17.96
CA TYR A 113 15.18 15.60 -17.61
C TYR A 113 15.69 14.59 -16.58
N THR A 114 14.92 14.45 -15.51
CA THR A 114 15.00 13.34 -14.54
C THR A 114 13.61 12.81 -14.27
N GLU A 115 13.49 11.63 -13.67
CA GLU A 115 12.19 11.11 -13.21
C GLU A 115 11.43 12.11 -12.32
N TRP A 116 12.15 12.97 -11.57
CA TRP A 116 11.53 14.00 -10.74
C TRP A 116 10.65 14.98 -11.52
N ARG A 117 10.96 15.24 -12.79
CA ARG A 117 10.13 16.08 -13.66
C ARG A 117 8.77 15.45 -13.95
N ALA A 118 8.72 14.12 -14.08
CA ALA A 118 7.46 13.40 -14.27
C ALA A 118 6.66 13.35 -12.96
N VAL A 119 7.32 13.06 -11.84
CA VAL A 119 6.71 12.95 -10.51
C VAL A 119 6.11 14.29 -10.06
N SER A 120 6.89 15.37 -10.09
CA SER A 120 6.47 16.69 -9.57
C SER A 120 5.31 17.33 -10.35
N ARG A 121 5.12 16.98 -11.63
CA ARG A 121 4.06 17.54 -12.47
C ARG A 121 2.77 16.71 -12.47
N ALA A 122 2.79 15.52 -11.87
CA ALA A 122 1.63 14.63 -11.88
C ALA A 122 0.45 15.28 -11.15
N LEU A 123 -0.77 15.06 -11.66
CA LEU A 123 -1.99 15.63 -11.10
C LEU A 123 -2.99 14.52 -10.76
N PRO A 124 -3.82 14.70 -9.71
CA PRO A 124 -4.95 13.81 -9.43
C PRO A 124 -5.90 13.73 -10.62
N GLN A 125 -6.26 12.52 -11.02
CA GLN A 125 -7.20 12.26 -12.12
C GLN A 125 -8.62 11.92 -11.63
N PHE A 126 -8.75 11.43 -10.39
CA PHE A 126 -10.00 11.02 -9.75
C PHE A 126 -9.95 11.34 -8.25
N GLU A 127 -11.11 11.32 -7.59
CA GLU A 127 -11.20 11.66 -6.17
C GLU A 127 -10.37 10.70 -5.30
N GLY A 128 -9.53 11.26 -4.42
CA GLY A 128 -8.60 10.47 -3.60
C GLY A 128 -7.34 9.97 -4.31
N HIS A 129 -7.11 10.35 -5.58
CA HIS A 129 -5.87 10.02 -6.28
C HIS A 129 -4.69 10.80 -5.69
N VAL A 130 -3.72 10.07 -5.13
CA VAL A 130 -2.53 10.62 -4.46
C VAL A 130 -1.45 11.01 -5.47
N GLN A 131 -1.65 12.14 -6.17
CA GLN A 131 -0.64 12.76 -7.02
C GLN A 131 -0.58 14.28 -6.82
N PRO A 132 0.60 14.92 -6.90
CA PRO A 132 1.91 14.28 -7.00
C PRO A 132 2.31 13.60 -5.68
N ARG A 133 2.93 12.42 -5.74
CA ARG A 133 3.58 11.79 -4.57
C ARG A 133 5.00 12.37 -4.41
N LEU A 134 5.26 13.05 -3.30
CA LEU A 134 6.51 13.80 -3.10
C LEU A 134 7.50 13.06 -2.17
N PRO A 135 8.82 13.17 -2.40
CA PRO A 135 9.82 12.56 -1.54
C PRO A 135 9.82 13.15 -0.13
N GLY A 136 10.19 12.32 0.85
CA GLY A 136 10.40 12.69 2.24
C GLY A 136 11.83 13.23 2.45
N GLU A 137 12.52 12.69 3.45
CA GLU A 137 13.82 13.22 3.92
C GLU A 137 14.96 13.17 2.90
N LEU A 138 14.93 12.26 1.92
CA LEU A 138 15.94 12.16 0.87
C LEU A 138 15.78 13.23 -0.22
N GLY A 139 14.61 13.89 -0.27
CA GLY A 139 14.33 14.96 -1.23
C GLY A 139 14.42 14.56 -2.71
N PHE A 140 14.51 15.56 -3.58
CA PHE A 140 14.68 15.39 -5.02
C PHE A 140 16.17 15.19 -5.35
N TYR A 141 16.70 14.02 -4.99
CA TYR A 141 18.13 13.73 -5.06
C TYR A 141 18.67 13.54 -6.50
N ASP A 142 20.00 13.60 -6.63
CA ASP A 142 20.76 13.27 -7.85
C ASP A 142 21.67 12.06 -7.57
N LEU A 143 21.50 10.97 -8.31
CA LEU A 143 22.25 9.72 -8.09
C LEU A 143 23.70 9.74 -8.59
N ARG A 144 24.17 10.83 -9.18
CA ARG A 144 25.61 11.05 -9.42
C ARG A 144 26.35 11.39 -8.13
N LEU A 145 25.64 11.72 -7.05
CA LEU A 145 26.24 12.04 -5.76
C LEU A 145 26.42 10.76 -4.94
N PRO A 146 27.67 10.34 -4.62
CA PRO A 146 27.92 9.14 -3.81
C PRO A 146 27.27 9.20 -2.43
N ASP A 147 27.10 10.41 -1.88
CA ASP A 147 26.48 10.64 -0.58
C ASP A 147 25.02 10.20 -0.54
N VAL A 148 24.29 10.36 -1.64
CA VAL A 148 22.90 9.91 -1.77
C VAL A 148 22.85 8.38 -1.75
N LEU A 149 23.74 7.73 -2.51
CA LEU A 149 23.85 6.26 -2.53
C LEU A 149 24.14 5.70 -1.14
N ARG A 150 25.05 6.34 -0.40
CA ARG A 150 25.37 5.97 0.99
C ARG A 150 24.20 6.18 1.95
N GLN A 151 23.44 7.27 1.80
CA GLN A 151 22.23 7.51 2.61
C GLN A 151 21.15 6.45 2.33
N GLN A 152 20.89 6.14 1.05
CA GLN A 152 19.94 5.10 0.67
C GLN A 152 20.37 3.72 1.16
N ALA A 153 21.66 3.37 1.02
CA ALA A 153 22.23 2.13 1.54
C ALA A 153 22.06 2.00 3.06
N ALA A 154 22.40 3.05 3.81
CA ALA A 154 22.26 3.06 5.27
C ALA A 154 20.79 2.92 5.69
N LEU A 155 19.88 3.64 5.02
CA LEU A 155 18.44 3.57 5.28
C LEU A 155 17.89 2.18 4.97
N ALA A 156 18.23 1.61 3.83
CA ALA A 156 17.80 0.28 3.40
C ALA A 156 18.26 -0.80 4.40
N LYS A 157 19.54 -0.78 4.78
CA LYS A 157 20.14 -1.71 5.76
C LYS A 157 19.44 -1.62 7.12
N ARG A 158 19.14 -0.40 7.59
CA ARG A 158 18.47 -0.15 8.88
C ARG A 158 17.07 -0.77 8.97
N TYR A 159 16.35 -0.86 7.86
CA TYR A 159 15.00 -1.41 7.79
C TYR A 159 14.94 -2.85 7.26
N GLY A 160 16.10 -3.53 7.17
CA GLY A 160 16.18 -4.95 6.86
C GLY A 160 16.21 -5.30 5.38
N ILE A 161 16.37 -4.33 4.49
CA ILE A 161 16.73 -4.62 3.09
C ILE A 161 18.17 -5.11 3.07
N SER A 162 18.39 -6.25 2.41
CA SER A 162 19.68 -6.94 2.37
C SER A 162 20.52 -6.58 1.14
N ALA A 163 19.88 -6.20 0.04
CA ALA A 163 20.56 -5.79 -1.19
C ALA A 163 19.66 -4.94 -2.09
N PHE A 164 20.28 -4.24 -3.05
CA PHE A 164 19.58 -3.67 -4.19
C PHE A 164 19.75 -4.54 -5.44
N CYS A 165 18.72 -4.65 -6.26
CA CYS A 165 18.80 -5.17 -7.62
C CYS A 165 18.71 -4.00 -8.59
N SER A 166 19.86 -3.44 -8.97
CA SER A 166 19.90 -2.28 -9.86
C SER A 166 19.60 -2.70 -11.30
N TYR A 167 18.74 -1.93 -11.97
CA TYR A 167 18.69 -2.05 -13.43
C TYR A 167 20.04 -1.66 -14.03
N PHE A 168 20.42 -2.40 -15.06
CA PHE A 168 21.63 -2.18 -15.84
C PHE A 168 21.24 -2.08 -17.32
N TYR A 169 21.74 -1.05 -17.99
CA TYR A 169 21.39 -0.75 -19.38
C TYR A 169 22.62 -0.85 -20.26
N TRP A 170 22.61 -1.86 -21.14
CA TRP A 170 23.68 -2.17 -22.08
C TRP A 170 23.10 -2.36 -23.48
N PHE A 171 23.70 -1.64 -24.44
CA PHE A 171 23.29 -1.55 -25.84
C PHE A 171 24.49 -1.74 -26.76
N HIS A 172 25.02 -2.96 -26.86
CA HIS A 172 26.10 -3.30 -27.80
C HIS A 172 27.37 -2.44 -27.64
N GLY A 173 28.02 -2.55 -26.49
CA GLY A 173 29.23 -1.78 -26.17
C GLY A 173 28.98 -0.40 -25.55
N ARG A 174 27.72 0.04 -25.49
CA ARG A 174 27.33 1.33 -24.87
C ARG A 174 26.53 1.10 -23.59
N THR A 175 26.94 1.76 -22.51
CA THR A 175 26.16 1.82 -21.27
C THR A 175 25.40 3.13 -21.14
N VAL A 176 24.29 3.07 -20.42
CA VAL A 176 23.43 4.21 -20.07
C VAL A 176 23.10 4.09 -18.57
N LEU A 177 23.03 5.21 -17.85
CA LEU A 177 22.77 5.27 -16.40
C LEU A 177 23.78 4.52 -15.52
N GLU A 178 24.99 4.24 -16.00
CA GLU A 178 25.98 3.46 -15.24
C GLU A 178 26.69 4.25 -14.14
N THR A 179 26.67 5.58 -14.20
CA THR A 179 27.40 6.46 -13.25
C THR A 179 27.18 6.10 -11.77
N PRO A 180 25.94 5.90 -11.27
CA PRO A 180 25.72 5.52 -9.88
C PRO A 180 26.33 4.15 -9.52
N LEU A 181 26.28 3.19 -10.46
CA LEU A 181 26.88 1.87 -10.27
C LEU A 181 28.40 1.94 -10.20
N ARG A 182 29.04 2.76 -11.04
CA ARG A 182 30.49 3.00 -10.96
C ARG A 182 30.89 3.69 -9.66
N HIS A 183 30.07 4.61 -9.14
CA HIS A 183 30.29 5.18 -7.81
C HIS A 183 30.19 4.12 -6.71
N TRP A 184 29.18 3.25 -6.74
CA TRP A 184 29.08 2.12 -5.81
C TRP A 184 30.32 1.21 -5.88
N LEU A 185 30.73 0.82 -7.09
CA LEU A 185 31.85 -0.11 -7.30
C LEU A 185 33.17 0.46 -6.79
N HIS A 186 33.47 1.72 -7.10
CA HIS A 186 34.76 2.34 -6.75
C HIS A 186 34.80 2.96 -5.35
N ASN A 187 33.66 3.07 -4.66
CA ASN A 187 33.58 3.64 -3.32
C ASN A 187 33.30 2.54 -2.26
N PRO A 188 34.30 2.13 -1.46
CA PRO A 188 34.11 1.13 -0.42
C PRO A 188 33.23 1.62 0.74
N ASP A 189 33.04 2.93 0.91
CA ASP A 189 32.18 3.49 1.97
C ASP A 189 30.69 3.24 1.70
N ILE A 190 30.34 2.85 0.47
CA ILE A 190 28.99 2.37 0.12
C ILE A 190 28.94 0.86 0.41
N ASP A 191 29.00 0.51 1.69
CA ASP A 191 28.95 -0.88 2.18
C ASP A 191 27.52 -1.43 2.17
N PHE A 192 27.03 -1.78 0.97
CA PHE A 192 25.72 -2.39 0.78
C PHE A 192 25.71 -3.33 -0.42
N PRO A 193 25.21 -4.56 -0.28
CA PRO A 193 25.16 -5.52 -1.38
C PRO A 193 24.29 -5.06 -2.56
N LEU A 194 24.70 -5.41 -3.78
CA LEU A 194 23.86 -5.28 -4.96
C LEU A 194 23.98 -6.47 -5.92
N CYS A 195 22.98 -6.64 -6.76
CA CYS A 195 23.05 -7.39 -8.01
C CYS A 195 22.54 -6.56 -9.18
N LEU A 196 22.77 -7.04 -10.41
CA LEU A 196 22.33 -6.38 -11.63
C LEU A 196 21.14 -7.12 -12.26
N CYS A 197 20.18 -6.35 -12.77
CA CYS A 197 19.15 -6.82 -13.68
C CYS A 197 19.34 -6.13 -15.04
N TRP A 198 19.77 -6.87 -16.04
CA TRP A 198 19.91 -6.34 -17.40
C TRP A 198 18.54 -6.08 -18.00
N ALA A 199 18.19 -4.80 -18.12
CA ALA A 199 16.99 -4.33 -18.81
C ALA A 199 17.23 -4.41 -20.33
N ASN A 200 17.20 -5.63 -20.86
CA ASN A 200 17.56 -5.95 -22.25
C ASN A 200 16.47 -5.60 -23.28
N GLU A 201 15.76 -4.49 -23.04
CA GLU A 201 14.81 -3.90 -23.96
C GLU A 201 15.42 -2.69 -24.67
N PRO A 202 14.95 -2.34 -25.88
CA PRO A 202 15.35 -1.09 -26.52
C PRO A 202 15.03 0.13 -25.64
N TRP A 203 15.86 1.16 -25.69
CA TRP A 203 15.58 2.44 -25.05
C TRP A 203 14.58 3.22 -25.91
N THR A 204 13.39 3.51 -25.40
CA THR A 204 12.28 4.11 -26.17
C THR A 204 11.79 5.40 -25.52
N ARG A 205 11.24 6.34 -26.32
CA ARG A 205 10.61 7.59 -25.78
C ARG A 205 9.40 7.31 -24.89
N THR A 206 8.78 6.15 -25.05
CA THR A 206 7.73 5.65 -24.18
C THR A 206 8.34 4.64 -23.21
N TRP A 207 8.15 4.85 -21.91
CA TRP A 207 8.72 4.00 -20.85
C TRP A 207 8.17 2.55 -20.81
N ASP A 208 7.37 2.11 -21.81
CA ASP A 208 6.83 0.75 -21.91
C ASP A 208 7.55 -0.17 -22.90
N GLY A 209 8.69 0.26 -23.44
CA GLY A 209 9.43 -0.52 -24.43
C GLY A 209 8.67 -0.73 -25.75
N SER A 210 7.63 0.07 -26.03
CA SER A 210 6.92 -0.03 -27.30
C SER A 210 7.80 0.45 -28.46
N ALA A 211 7.77 -0.28 -29.57
CA ALA A 211 8.67 -0.10 -30.73
C ALA A 211 8.46 1.23 -31.50
N GLU A 212 7.57 2.09 -31.04
CA GLU A 212 7.36 3.42 -31.60
C GLU A 212 8.31 4.42 -30.92
N ASN A 213 9.24 4.98 -31.70
CA ASN A 213 10.26 5.96 -31.26
C ASN A 213 11.39 5.40 -30.38
N VAL A 214 12.11 4.41 -30.92
CA VAL A 214 13.37 3.89 -30.35
C VAL A 214 14.45 4.99 -30.36
N LEU A 215 15.01 5.27 -29.19
CA LEU A 215 16.14 6.19 -28.97
C LEU A 215 17.48 5.45 -29.07
N ILE A 216 17.54 4.21 -28.56
CA ILE A 216 18.69 3.31 -28.71
C ILE A 216 18.16 1.90 -28.98
N ALA A 217 18.56 1.31 -30.11
CA ALA A 217 18.16 -0.04 -30.47
C ALA A 217 18.86 -1.09 -29.61
N GLN A 218 18.20 -2.22 -29.39
CA GLN A 218 18.80 -3.40 -28.78
C GLN A 218 19.20 -4.39 -29.87
N ALA A 219 20.43 -4.85 -29.82
CA ALA A 219 20.96 -5.92 -30.65
C ALA A 219 21.52 -7.02 -29.76
N HIS A 220 21.48 -8.25 -30.25
CA HIS A 220 21.98 -9.43 -29.54
C HIS A 220 22.73 -10.31 -30.54
N ASP A 221 24.01 -10.53 -30.28
CA ASP A 221 24.84 -11.47 -31.01
C ASP A 221 25.86 -12.13 -30.06
N ALA A 222 26.58 -13.13 -30.57
CA ALA A 222 27.51 -13.91 -29.75
C ALA A 222 28.74 -13.11 -29.29
N GLU A 223 29.16 -12.08 -30.03
CA GLU A 223 30.27 -11.21 -29.65
C GLU A 223 29.82 -10.24 -28.55
N ASP A 224 28.63 -9.67 -28.68
CA ASP A 224 28.04 -8.79 -27.66
C ASP A 224 27.73 -9.54 -26.36
N ASP A 225 27.30 -10.79 -26.43
CA ASP A 225 27.15 -11.62 -25.22
C ASP A 225 28.46 -11.67 -24.41
N LEU A 226 29.61 -11.82 -25.10
CA LEU A 226 30.92 -11.85 -24.48
C LEU A 226 31.36 -10.47 -24.01
N ALA A 227 31.08 -9.41 -24.79
CA ALA A 227 31.38 -8.03 -24.40
C ALA A 227 30.60 -7.61 -23.15
N PHE A 228 29.30 -7.94 -23.10
CA PHE A 228 28.43 -7.68 -21.96
C PHE A 228 28.94 -8.38 -20.70
N ILE A 229 29.18 -9.70 -20.74
CA ILE A 229 29.63 -10.42 -19.55
C ILE A 229 31.01 -9.95 -19.09
N ALA A 230 31.90 -9.62 -20.04
CA ALA A 230 33.20 -9.04 -19.73
C ALA A 230 33.09 -7.68 -19.04
N HIS A 231 32.16 -6.84 -19.47
CA HIS A 231 31.92 -5.54 -18.86
C HIS A 231 31.34 -5.65 -17.45
N VAL A 232 30.33 -6.51 -17.25
CA VAL A 232 29.73 -6.65 -15.91
C VAL A 232 30.61 -7.43 -14.93
N ALA A 233 31.65 -8.10 -15.42
CA ALA A 233 32.59 -8.88 -14.62
C ALA A 233 33.24 -8.08 -13.47
N ASP A 234 33.47 -6.79 -13.68
CA ASP A 234 33.99 -5.90 -12.63
C ASP A 234 33.10 -5.92 -11.39
N TYR A 235 31.78 -5.86 -11.59
CA TYR A 235 30.80 -5.94 -10.51
C TYR A 235 30.71 -7.35 -9.94
N LEU A 236 30.73 -8.39 -10.76
CA LEU A 236 30.63 -9.79 -10.32
C LEU A 236 31.80 -10.23 -9.42
N ARG A 237 32.96 -9.56 -9.54
CA ARG A 237 34.15 -9.77 -8.71
C ARG A 237 34.09 -9.06 -7.37
N ASP A 238 33.29 -8.01 -7.23
CA ASP A 238 33.20 -7.26 -5.98
C ASP A 238 32.71 -8.17 -4.84
N ALA A 239 33.37 -8.08 -3.68
CA ALA A 239 33.06 -8.93 -2.53
C ALA A 239 31.68 -8.64 -1.93
N ARG A 240 31.15 -7.42 -2.14
CA ARG A 240 29.81 -7.00 -1.72
C ARG A 240 28.72 -7.49 -2.68
N TYR A 241 29.07 -7.97 -3.88
CA TYR A 241 28.07 -8.41 -4.86
C TYR A 241 27.22 -9.55 -4.30
N LEU A 242 25.89 -9.47 -4.48
CA LEU A 242 24.95 -10.44 -3.94
C LEU A 242 25.22 -11.83 -4.55
N ARG A 243 25.19 -12.86 -3.69
CA ARG A 243 25.45 -14.25 -4.07
C ARG A 243 24.31 -15.17 -3.65
N VAL A 244 24.13 -16.25 -4.40
CA VAL A 244 23.26 -17.40 -4.08
C VAL A 244 24.13 -18.64 -4.13
N ASP A 245 24.25 -19.35 -3.01
CA ASP A 245 25.16 -20.50 -2.85
C ASP A 245 26.61 -20.17 -3.30
N GLY A 246 27.09 -18.98 -2.92
CA GLY A 246 28.43 -18.46 -3.27
C GLY A 246 28.58 -17.93 -4.71
N LYS A 247 27.59 -18.12 -5.59
CA LYS A 247 27.63 -17.69 -6.99
C LYS A 247 27.07 -16.27 -7.14
N PRO A 248 27.72 -15.34 -7.86
CA PRO A 248 27.17 -14.00 -8.06
C PRO A 248 25.90 -14.10 -8.92
N ILE A 249 24.83 -13.44 -8.48
CA ILE A 249 23.53 -13.51 -9.17
C ILE A 249 23.39 -12.40 -10.22
N LEU A 250 23.04 -12.78 -11.45
CA LEU A 250 22.78 -11.86 -12.56
C LEU A 250 21.36 -12.10 -13.10
N LEU A 251 20.56 -11.03 -13.16
CA LEU A 251 19.19 -11.07 -13.66
C LEU A 251 19.13 -10.59 -15.11
N VAL A 252 18.23 -11.20 -15.89
CA VAL A 252 17.82 -10.72 -17.23
C VAL A 252 16.33 -10.38 -17.21
N TYR A 253 15.96 -9.20 -17.69
CA TYR A 253 14.57 -8.74 -17.60
C TYR A 253 13.64 -9.52 -18.55
N ARG A 254 14.08 -9.78 -19.78
CA ARG A 254 13.31 -10.48 -20.83
C ARG A 254 14.13 -11.54 -21.54
N PRO A 255 14.22 -12.77 -21.01
CA PRO A 255 14.99 -13.84 -21.65
C PRO A 255 14.52 -14.17 -23.07
N GLY A 256 13.24 -13.97 -23.41
CA GLY A 256 12.70 -14.23 -24.74
C GLY A 256 13.17 -13.26 -25.83
N LYS A 257 13.93 -12.22 -25.48
CA LYS A 257 14.60 -11.33 -26.44
C LYS A 257 15.98 -11.85 -26.89
N LEU A 258 16.56 -12.80 -26.17
CA LEU A 258 17.81 -13.44 -26.57
C LEU A 258 17.53 -14.41 -27.74
N PRO A 259 18.31 -14.35 -28.84
CA PRO A 259 18.11 -15.24 -30.00
C PRO A 259 18.18 -16.72 -29.63
N ASP A 260 19.15 -17.07 -28.76
CA ASP A 260 19.29 -18.38 -28.14
C ASP A 260 19.79 -18.19 -26.70
N ALA A 261 18.85 -18.09 -25.77
CA ALA A 261 19.14 -17.87 -24.36
C ALA A 261 20.10 -18.93 -23.79
N ARG A 262 19.95 -20.21 -24.17
CA ARG A 262 20.82 -21.29 -23.67
C ARG A 262 22.25 -21.07 -24.14
N ALA A 263 22.46 -20.83 -25.42
CA ALA A 263 23.80 -20.58 -25.95
C ALA A 263 24.44 -19.32 -25.33
N THR A 264 23.66 -18.26 -25.09
CA THR A 264 24.11 -17.06 -24.38
C THR A 264 24.55 -17.37 -22.95
N THR A 265 23.71 -18.05 -22.16
CA THR A 265 24.06 -18.43 -20.78
C THR A 265 25.32 -19.30 -20.70
N GLU A 266 25.50 -20.21 -21.66
CA GLU A 266 26.71 -21.04 -21.73
C GLU A 266 27.96 -20.23 -22.06
N ARG A 267 27.87 -19.25 -22.98
CA ARG A 267 28.97 -18.31 -23.27
C ARG A 267 29.37 -17.56 -22.01
N TRP A 268 28.40 -17.00 -21.28
CA TRP A 268 28.66 -16.27 -20.04
C TRP A 268 29.32 -17.13 -18.99
N ARG A 269 28.80 -18.33 -18.71
CA ARG A 269 29.38 -19.25 -17.74
C ARG A 269 30.80 -19.66 -18.10
N ARG A 270 31.07 -20.00 -19.38
CA ARG A 270 32.43 -20.32 -19.84
C ARG A 270 33.36 -19.15 -19.61
N TRP A 271 32.98 -17.96 -20.07
CA TRP A 271 33.79 -16.76 -19.90
C TRP A 271 34.09 -16.47 -18.42
N CYS A 272 33.08 -16.53 -17.53
CA CYS A 272 33.26 -16.30 -16.10
C CYS A 272 34.22 -17.32 -15.43
N ARG A 273 34.14 -18.60 -15.80
CA ARG A 273 35.09 -19.62 -15.31
C ARG A 273 36.51 -19.34 -15.79
N ASP A 274 36.67 -19.04 -17.07
CA ASP A 274 37.98 -18.80 -17.68
C ASP A 274 38.66 -17.53 -17.14
N HIS A 275 37.89 -16.58 -16.59
CA HIS A 275 38.37 -15.29 -16.08
C HIS A 275 38.27 -15.14 -14.54
N GLY A 276 38.23 -16.27 -13.83
CA GLY A 276 38.40 -16.32 -12.37
C GLY A 276 37.19 -15.90 -11.53
N ILE A 277 36.01 -15.73 -12.13
CA ILE A 277 34.75 -15.47 -11.39
C ILE A 277 34.13 -16.78 -10.89
N GLY A 278 34.32 -17.87 -11.64
CA GLY A 278 33.74 -19.17 -11.35
C GLY A 278 32.31 -19.31 -11.91
N GLU A 279 31.47 -20.06 -11.20
CA GLU A 279 30.06 -20.21 -11.56
C GLU A 279 29.23 -18.98 -11.17
N ILE A 280 28.22 -18.68 -12.00
CA ILE A 280 27.26 -17.59 -11.79
C ILE A 280 25.85 -18.14 -11.56
N HIS A 281 24.98 -17.38 -10.89
CA HIS A 281 23.57 -17.72 -10.73
C HIS A 281 22.74 -16.84 -11.67
N LEU A 282 22.12 -17.44 -12.69
CA LEU A 282 21.33 -16.72 -13.69
C LEU A 282 19.85 -16.80 -13.34
N ALA A 283 19.23 -15.64 -13.17
CA ALA A 283 17.80 -15.54 -12.91
C ALA A 283 17.13 -14.60 -13.92
N TYR A 284 15.81 -14.69 -14.06
CA TYR A 284 15.06 -13.77 -14.91
C TYR A 284 13.77 -13.30 -14.24
N THR A 285 13.30 -12.11 -14.60
CA THR A 285 12.05 -11.58 -14.05
C THR A 285 10.84 -12.06 -14.84
N GLN A 286 9.79 -12.53 -14.14
CA GLN A 286 8.50 -12.90 -14.74
C GLN A 286 7.65 -11.67 -15.10
N SER A 287 8.24 -10.71 -15.80
CA SER A 287 7.63 -9.42 -16.14
C SER A 287 6.59 -9.54 -17.26
N PHE A 288 6.92 -10.33 -18.28
CA PHE A 288 6.07 -10.53 -19.46
C PHE A 288 5.93 -11.99 -19.86
N GLU A 289 6.83 -12.84 -19.39
CA GLU A 289 6.96 -14.22 -19.83
C GLU A 289 7.34 -15.12 -18.67
N ARG A 290 7.02 -16.41 -18.79
CA ARG A 290 7.24 -17.42 -17.75
C ARG A 290 7.78 -18.75 -18.32
N PRO A 291 8.88 -18.74 -19.10
CA PRO A 291 9.52 -20.00 -19.51
C PRO A 291 10.02 -20.76 -18.28
N ASP A 292 10.17 -22.08 -18.36
CA ASP A 292 10.90 -22.81 -17.33
C ASP A 292 12.38 -22.38 -17.40
N PRO A 293 13.01 -21.89 -16.30
CA PRO A 293 14.39 -21.42 -16.34
C PRO A 293 15.37 -22.50 -16.84
N ARG A 294 15.10 -23.79 -16.56
CA ARG A 294 15.96 -24.91 -16.97
C ARG A 294 15.99 -25.08 -18.48
N ASP A 295 14.90 -24.74 -19.16
CA ASP A 295 14.77 -24.88 -20.62
C ASP A 295 15.60 -23.81 -21.36
N ILE A 296 15.87 -22.68 -20.72
CA ILE A 296 16.58 -21.53 -21.29
C ILE A 296 18.00 -21.32 -20.74
N GLY A 297 18.51 -22.23 -19.91
CA GLY A 297 19.87 -22.16 -19.35
C GLY A 297 20.01 -21.30 -18.08
N PHE A 298 18.89 -20.92 -17.47
CA PHE A 298 18.82 -20.16 -16.23
C PHE A 298 18.65 -21.09 -15.01
N ASP A 299 19.02 -20.61 -13.83
CA ASP A 299 18.91 -21.34 -12.56
C ASP A 299 17.57 -21.10 -11.86
N ALA A 300 17.01 -19.88 -11.98
CA ALA A 300 15.81 -19.49 -11.27
C ALA A 300 14.96 -18.46 -12.04
N ALA A 301 13.72 -18.32 -11.60
CA ALA A 301 12.85 -17.20 -11.96
C ALA A 301 12.64 -16.28 -10.75
N VAL A 302 12.28 -15.02 -11.00
CA VAL A 302 11.93 -14.03 -9.99
C VAL A 302 10.54 -13.50 -10.31
N GLU A 303 9.61 -13.56 -9.34
CA GLU A 303 8.29 -12.95 -9.52
C GLU A 303 8.43 -11.43 -9.69
N PHE A 304 7.54 -10.81 -10.49
CA PHE A 304 7.62 -9.38 -10.78
C PHE A 304 6.24 -8.71 -10.69
N PRO A 305 5.63 -8.64 -9.49
CA PRO A 305 4.37 -7.92 -9.30
C PRO A 305 4.54 -6.44 -9.66
N PRO A 306 3.50 -5.79 -10.20
CA PRO A 306 2.13 -6.26 -10.37
C PRO A 306 1.85 -7.01 -11.69
N ASN A 307 2.89 -7.38 -12.44
CA ASN A 307 2.70 -7.92 -13.78
C ASN A 307 2.07 -9.32 -13.77
N LEU A 308 1.42 -9.65 -14.90
CA LEU A 308 0.82 -10.96 -15.17
C LEU A 308 -0.23 -11.41 -14.12
N VAL A 309 -0.92 -10.45 -13.50
CA VAL A 309 -2.05 -10.70 -12.58
C VAL A 309 -3.38 -10.26 -13.21
N PRO A 310 -4.41 -11.12 -13.22
CA PRO A 310 -5.77 -10.66 -13.48
C PRO A 310 -6.26 -9.84 -12.27
N ALA A 311 -6.71 -8.61 -12.50
CA ALA A 311 -7.17 -7.73 -11.44
C ALA A 311 -8.58 -7.20 -11.69
N THR A 312 -9.27 -6.91 -10.59
CA THR A 312 -10.56 -6.25 -10.53
C THR A 312 -10.39 -4.82 -10.99
N ASP A 313 -11.17 -4.45 -12.00
CA ASP A 313 -11.18 -3.11 -12.57
C ASP A 313 -12.21 -2.25 -11.83
N LEU A 314 -11.70 -1.27 -11.09
CA LEU A 314 -12.45 -0.34 -10.26
C LEU A 314 -12.73 0.99 -10.97
N THR A 315 -12.34 1.15 -12.23
CA THR A 315 -12.40 2.44 -12.95
C THR A 315 -13.82 3.02 -12.94
N ALA A 316 -14.82 2.21 -13.27
CA ALA A 316 -16.22 2.66 -13.33
C ALA A 316 -16.85 2.94 -11.95
N ALA A 317 -16.17 2.61 -10.85
CA ALA A 317 -16.63 2.89 -9.48
C ALA A 317 -16.05 4.19 -8.92
N GLN A 318 -15.17 4.88 -9.65
CA GLN A 318 -14.47 6.08 -9.17
C GLN A 318 -14.98 7.35 -9.83
N HIS A 319 -14.97 8.46 -9.07
CA HIS A 319 -15.41 9.77 -9.54
C HIS A 319 -14.27 10.54 -10.20
N ALA A 320 -14.51 11.04 -11.41
CA ALA A 320 -13.53 11.81 -12.15
C ALA A 320 -13.26 13.18 -11.52
N LEU A 321 -12.00 13.56 -11.42
CA LEU A 321 -11.55 14.95 -11.33
C LEU A 321 -11.18 15.47 -12.73
N ASN A 322 -10.59 14.60 -13.55
CA ASN A 322 -10.35 14.83 -14.96
C ASN A 322 -11.33 13.99 -15.80
N PRO A 323 -12.37 14.58 -16.40
CA PRO A 323 -13.32 13.87 -17.26
C PRO A 323 -12.67 13.25 -18.52
N ALA A 324 -11.48 13.71 -18.90
CA ALA A 324 -10.72 13.20 -20.04
C ALA A 324 -9.78 12.04 -19.69
N TYR A 325 -9.79 11.53 -18.45
CA TYR A 325 -8.98 10.40 -18.04
C TYR A 325 -9.33 9.13 -18.84
N GLN A 326 -8.31 8.47 -19.39
CA GLN A 326 -8.39 7.24 -20.19
C GLN A 326 -7.49 6.13 -19.62
N GLY A 327 -7.12 6.24 -18.34
CA GLY A 327 -6.32 5.24 -17.65
C GLY A 327 -7.17 4.08 -17.11
N THR A 328 -6.57 3.27 -16.24
CA THR A 328 -7.25 2.12 -15.63
C THR A 328 -6.93 2.04 -14.15
N LEU A 329 -7.96 1.82 -13.33
CA LEU A 329 -7.86 1.68 -11.88
C LEU A 329 -8.11 0.22 -11.51
N LEU A 330 -7.14 -0.39 -10.83
CA LEU A 330 -7.14 -1.80 -10.48
C LEU A 330 -7.10 -1.96 -8.95
N ASP A 331 -7.63 -3.07 -8.43
CA ASP A 331 -7.58 -3.35 -7.01
C ASP A 331 -6.24 -4.03 -6.61
N TRP A 332 -5.42 -3.35 -5.82
CA TRP A 332 -4.15 -3.90 -5.31
C TRP A 332 -4.38 -5.15 -4.45
N ARG A 333 -5.55 -5.29 -3.80
CA ARG A 333 -5.86 -6.43 -2.93
C ARG A 333 -5.88 -7.77 -3.67
N ASP A 334 -6.02 -7.75 -5.00
CA ASP A 334 -5.93 -8.95 -5.84
C ASP A 334 -4.51 -9.47 -5.98
N LEU A 335 -3.48 -8.64 -5.78
CA LEU A 335 -2.07 -9.05 -5.93
C LEU A 335 -1.67 -10.08 -4.86
N PRO A 336 -1.79 -9.83 -3.53
CA PRO A 336 -1.46 -10.84 -2.53
C PRO A 336 -2.28 -12.11 -2.71
N ALA A 337 -3.60 -11.99 -2.96
CA ALA A 337 -4.48 -13.14 -3.16
C ALA A 337 -4.01 -14.02 -4.33
N HIS A 338 -3.63 -13.40 -5.46
CA HIS A 338 -3.11 -14.12 -6.62
C HIS A 338 -1.76 -14.78 -6.34
N TYR A 339 -0.79 -14.05 -5.79
CA TYR A 339 0.58 -14.53 -5.61
C TYR A 339 0.71 -15.58 -4.50
N LEU A 340 -0.03 -15.43 -3.40
CA LEU A 340 -0.05 -16.40 -2.30
C LEU A 340 -0.89 -17.64 -2.63
N GLY A 341 -1.90 -17.52 -3.50
CA GLY A 341 -2.75 -18.63 -3.91
C GLY A 341 -2.15 -19.58 -4.97
N LYS A 342 -0.95 -19.28 -5.51
CA LYS A 342 -0.28 -20.16 -6.49
C LYS A 342 0.19 -21.45 -5.84
N ALA A 343 0.05 -22.56 -6.57
CA ALA A 343 0.70 -23.82 -6.23
C ALA A 343 2.24 -23.65 -6.18
N ALA A 344 2.91 -24.57 -5.49
CA ALA A 344 4.37 -24.60 -5.44
C ALA A 344 4.96 -24.63 -6.85
N SER A 345 5.97 -23.79 -7.09
CA SER A 345 6.64 -23.72 -8.39
C SER A 345 7.40 -25.03 -8.68
N PRO A 346 7.35 -25.56 -9.91
CA PRO A 346 8.10 -26.78 -10.29
C PRO A 346 9.59 -26.53 -10.53
N TYR A 347 10.04 -25.28 -10.44
CA TYR A 347 11.42 -24.82 -10.58
C TYR A 347 11.75 -23.75 -9.52
N PRO A 348 13.04 -23.49 -9.24
CA PRO A 348 13.45 -22.43 -8.31
C PRO A 348 12.82 -21.07 -8.68
N LEU A 349 12.05 -20.53 -7.74
CA LEU A 349 11.33 -19.27 -7.90
C LEU A 349 11.57 -18.40 -6.67
N HIS A 350 12.23 -17.26 -6.86
CA HIS A 350 12.30 -16.22 -5.84
C HIS A 350 10.98 -15.45 -5.84
N ARG A 351 10.28 -15.51 -4.71
CA ARG A 351 9.02 -14.78 -4.51
C ARG A 351 9.27 -13.28 -4.49
N ALA A 352 8.26 -12.52 -4.86
CA ALA A 352 8.32 -11.07 -4.82
C ALA A 352 7.03 -10.44 -4.35
N VAL A 353 7.16 -9.25 -3.76
CA VAL A 353 6.04 -8.39 -3.34
C VAL A 353 6.15 -7.01 -3.97
N ASN A 354 5.07 -6.24 -3.94
CA ASN A 354 5.01 -4.89 -4.49
C ASN A 354 4.41 -3.90 -3.47
N CYS A 355 4.99 -2.72 -3.31
CA CYS A 355 4.54 -1.70 -2.36
C CYS A 355 3.54 -0.68 -2.95
N GLY A 356 2.85 -1.05 -4.03
CA GLY A 356 1.92 -0.19 -4.77
C GLY A 356 2.39 0.08 -6.19
N TRP A 357 1.49 0.59 -7.03
CA TRP A 357 1.83 0.92 -8.42
C TRP A 357 0.89 1.99 -8.96
N ASP A 358 1.48 3.06 -9.50
CA ASP A 358 0.81 4.15 -10.17
C ASP A 358 1.75 4.84 -11.16
N ASN A 359 1.57 4.59 -12.45
CA ASN A 359 2.40 5.18 -13.50
C ASN A 359 1.77 6.40 -14.19
N GLU A 360 0.79 7.04 -13.57
CA GLU A 360 0.27 8.34 -13.98
C GLU A 360 1.36 9.41 -14.21
N PRO A 361 2.43 9.52 -13.39
CA PRO A 361 3.53 10.46 -13.66
C PRO A 361 4.17 10.29 -15.05
N ARG A 362 4.37 9.03 -15.48
CA ARG A 362 4.92 8.68 -16.80
C ARG A 362 3.87 8.73 -17.91
N ARG A 363 2.58 8.64 -17.59
CA ARG A 363 1.45 8.58 -18.55
C ARG A 363 0.29 9.51 -18.17
N PRO A 364 0.47 10.83 -18.19
CA PRO A 364 -0.58 11.75 -17.76
C PRO A 364 -1.91 11.52 -18.49
N GLY A 365 -2.99 11.38 -17.73
CA GLY A 365 -4.34 11.11 -18.20
C GLY A 365 -4.58 9.66 -18.68
N ARG A 366 -3.56 8.79 -18.64
CA ARG A 366 -3.58 7.43 -19.20
C ARG A 366 -2.86 6.41 -18.30
N GLY A 367 -2.61 6.76 -17.05
CA GLY A 367 -1.95 5.92 -16.07
C GLY A 367 -2.70 4.62 -15.79
N ARG A 368 -1.98 3.64 -15.28
CA ARG A 368 -2.52 2.46 -14.63
C ARG A 368 -2.19 2.54 -13.15
N THR A 369 -3.21 2.59 -12.31
CA THR A 369 -3.09 2.81 -10.88
C THR A 369 -3.72 1.64 -10.13
N TRP A 370 -2.99 1.10 -9.15
CA TRP A 370 -3.46 0.05 -8.25
C TRP A 370 -3.91 0.67 -6.92
N LEU A 371 -5.22 0.76 -6.73
CA LEU A 371 -5.86 1.33 -5.56
C LEU A 371 -5.77 0.39 -4.36
N HIS A 372 -5.89 0.96 -3.16
CA HIS A 372 -5.98 0.22 -1.90
C HIS A 372 -4.69 -0.51 -1.47
N ALA A 373 -3.54 -0.20 -2.07
CA ALA A 373 -2.24 -0.52 -1.48
C ALA A 373 -2.08 0.19 -0.13
N ALA A 374 -1.52 -0.49 0.87
CA ALA A 374 -1.25 0.08 2.19
C ALA A 374 -0.04 -0.62 2.85
N PRO A 375 0.78 0.08 3.66
CA PRO A 375 1.95 -0.50 4.32
C PRO A 375 1.61 -1.75 5.12
N ARG A 376 0.49 -1.71 5.83
CA ARG A 376 0.00 -2.78 6.70
C ARG A 376 -0.38 -4.04 5.90
N ARG A 377 -1.07 -3.89 4.76
CA ARG A 377 -1.37 -5.02 3.84
C ARG A 377 -0.12 -5.55 3.14
N TYR A 378 0.80 -4.66 2.77
CA TYR A 378 2.09 -5.03 2.22
C TYR A 378 2.94 -5.85 3.21
N ARG A 379 3.00 -5.44 4.49
CA ARG A 379 3.65 -6.21 5.56
C ARG A 379 3.10 -7.62 5.64
N ASP A 380 1.77 -7.76 5.65
CA ASP A 380 1.13 -9.06 5.78
C ASP A 380 1.44 -9.96 4.57
N TRP A 381 1.44 -9.38 3.36
CA TRP A 381 1.86 -10.11 2.15
C TRP A 381 3.33 -10.51 2.21
N LEU A 382 4.24 -9.60 2.59
CA LEU A 382 5.66 -9.89 2.71
C LEU A 382 5.93 -10.99 3.74
N ARG A 383 5.30 -10.91 4.91
CA ARG A 383 5.42 -11.95 5.95
C ARG A 383 4.93 -13.31 5.46
N ALA A 384 3.80 -13.35 4.76
CA ALA A 384 3.28 -14.58 4.17
C ALA A 384 4.22 -15.12 3.06
N ALA A 385 4.78 -14.25 2.22
CA ALA A 385 5.73 -14.63 1.19
C ALA A 385 7.02 -15.21 1.80
N ILE A 386 7.53 -14.62 2.90
CA ILE A 386 8.67 -15.15 3.65
C ILE A 386 8.35 -16.56 4.17
N ALA A 387 7.20 -16.75 4.81
CA ALA A 387 6.79 -18.05 5.36
C ALA A 387 6.64 -19.15 4.29
N LEU A 388 6.26 -18.77 3.06
CA LEU A 388 6.10 -19.68 1.92
C LEU A 388 7.37 -19.86 1.08
N SER A 389 8.50 -19.25 1.47
CA SER A 389 9.75 -19.31 0.71
C SER A 389 10.72 -20.33 1.34
N PRO A 390 11.17 -21.34 0.58
CA PRO A 390 12.10 -22.32 1.09
C PRO A 390 13.50 -21.72 1.30
N ARG A 391 14.24 -22.20 2.30
CA ARG A 391 15.66 -21.84 2.51
C ARG A 391 16.53 -22.35 1.36
N HIS A 392 17.61 -21.63 1.06
CA HIS A 392 18.66 -22.06 0.12
C HIS A 392 19.85 -22.57 0.92
N GLY A 393 19.97 -23.88 1.06
CA GLY A 393 20.98 -24.48 1.94
C GLY A 393 20.86 -23.95 3.38
N THR A 394 21.93 -23.34 3.89
CA THR A 394 21.95 -22.70 5.21
C THR A 394 21.49 -21.24 5.20
N GLU A 395 21.36 -20.63 4.01
CA GLU A 395 21.00 -19.22 3.88
C GLU A 395 19.47 -19.01 3.97
N PRO A 396 19.03 -17.87 4.54
CA PRO A 396 17.63 -17.47 4.45
C PRO A 396 17.16 -17.33 2.99
N PRO A 397 15.87 -17.57 2.70
CA PRO A 397 15.32 -17.37 1.37
C PRO A 397 15.60 -15.97 0.81
N LEU A 398 15.80 -15.88 -0.51
CA LEU A 398 15.89 -14.62 -1.22
C LEU A 398 14.50 -14.20 -1.71
N LEU A 399 14.06 -13.00 -1.35
CA LEU A 399 12.79 -12.41 -1.79
C LEU A 399 13.03 -11.03 -2.41
N PHE A 400 12.26 -10.72 -3.45
CA PHE A 400 12.36 -9.45 -4.15
C PHE A 400 11.21 -8.49 -3.79
N ILE A 401 11.48 -7.19 -3.84
CA ILE A 401 10.49 -6.14 -3.60
C ILE A 401 10.53 -5.17 -4.78
N ASN A 402 9.37 -4.96 -5.41
CA ASN A 402 9.17 -3.92 -6.40
C ASN A 402 8.50 -2.70 -5.73
N ALA A 403 9.22 -1.62 -5.41
CA ALA A 403 10.67 -1.38 -5.59
C ALA A 403 11.19 -0.42 -4.51
N TRP A 404 12.50 -0.17 -4.49
CA TRP A 404 13.10 0.85 -3.63
C TRP A 404 12.60 2.24 -4.01
N ASN A 405 12.88 2.67 -5.24
CA ASN A 405 12.75 4.05 -5.70
C ASN A 405 12.12 4.20 -7.10
N GLU A 406 11.12 3.41 -7.49
CA GLU A 406 10.44 3.62 -8.78
C GLU A 406 9.34 4.69 -8.69
N TRP A 407 9.73 5.95 -8.44
CA TRP A 407 8.79 7.06 -8.22
C TRP A 407 7.87 7.33 -9.41
N GLY A 408 8.37 7.16 -10.65
CA GLY A 408 7.56 7.33 -11.86
C GLY A 408 6.46 6.30 -12.03
N GLU A 409 6.50 5.19 -11.28
CA GLU A 409 5.49 4.13 -11.26
C GLU A 409 4.89 3.90 -9.88
N GLY A 410 5.13 4.80 -8.92
CA GLY A 410 4.55 4.75 -7.58
C GLY A 410 4.97 3.54 -6.74
N ALA A 411 5.85 2.67 -7.23
CA ALA A 411 6.40 1.51 -6.52
C ALA A 411 7.63 1.94 -5.71
N VAL A 412 7.37 2.55 -4.55
CA VAL A 412 8.40 3.21 -3.73
C VAL A 412 8.32 2.78 -2.28
N LEU A 413 9.43 2.24 -1.76
CA LEU A 413 9.67 2.01 -0.34
C LEU A 413 10.30 3.23 0.34
N GLU A 414 11.03 4.07 -0.40
CA GLU A 414 11.62 5.29 0.15
C GLU A 414 10.57 6.15 0.90
N PRO A 415 10.98 6.86 1.97
CA PRO A 415 10.07 7.73 2.68
C PRO A 415 9.47 8.79 1.77
N ASP A 416 8.16 9.00 1.88
CA ASP A 416 7.43 10.07 1.21
C ASP A 416 6.88 11.07 2.24
N SER A 417 6.51 12.27 1.80
CA SER A 417 6.01 13.32 2.69
C SER A 417 4.67 12.97 3.35
N ARG A 418 3.89 12.07 2.74
CA ARG A 418 2.52 11.74 3.14
C ARG A 418 2.48 10.68 4.25
N LEU A 419 3.27 9.62 4.12
CA LEU A 419 3.31 8.48 5.06
C LEU A 419 4.66 8.33 5.79
N GLY A 420 5.67 9.12 5.45
CA GLY A 420 6.99 9.04 6.08
C GLY A 420 7.59 7.65 5.90
N HIS A 421 8.04 7.05 7.00
CA HIS A 421 8.72 5.75 7.02
C HIS A 421 7.76 4.54 7.06
N ALA A 422 6.45 4.73 6.87
CA ALA A 422 5.48 3.65 7.09
C ALA A 422 5.75 2.39 6.23
N TRP A 423 6.18 2.53 4.98
CA TRP A 423 6.53 1.40 4.10
C TRP A 423 7.79 0.64 4.57
N LEU A 424 8.79 1.38 5.05
CA LEU A 424 10.00 0.80 5.61
C LEU A 424 9.74 0.14 6.96
N ALA A 425 8.95 0.78 7.82
CA ALA A 425 8.53 0.20 9.10
C ALA A 425 7.75 -1.10 8.89
N ALA A 426 6.81 -1.11 7.94
CA ALA A 426 6.09 -2.32 7.51
C ALA A 426 7.05 -3.42 7.00
N THR A 427 8.12 -3.06 6.28
CA THR A 427 9.14 -4.00 5.84
C THR A 427 9.88 -4.63 7.03
N ALA A 428 10.34 -3.81 7.98
CA ALA A 428 11.01 -4.28 9.19
C ALA A 428 10.10 -5.16 10.06
N GLU A 429 8.83 -4.78 10.21
CA GLU A 429 7.83 -5.57 10.96
C GLU A 429 7.55 -6.93 10.32
N ALA A 430 7.59 -7.04 9.00
CA ALA A 430 7.36 -8.31 8.30
C ALA A 430 8.46 -9.35 8.59
N LEU A 431 9.65 -8.89 9.01
CA LEU A 431 10.77 -9.75 9.44
C LEU A 431 10.60 -10.28 10.87
N HIS A 432 9.62 -9.77 11.61
CA HIS A 432 9.25 -10.28 12.93
C HIS A 432 7.99 -11.14 12.86
N PRO A 433 7.83 -12.10 13.79
CA PRO A 433 6.53 -12.72 14.01
C PRO A 433 5.51 -11.64 14.44
N PRO A 434 4.21 -11.85 14.20
CA PRO A 434 3.18 -10.98 14.74
C PRO A 434 3.33 -10.84 16.26
N PRO A 435 3.20 -9.63 16.83
CA PRO A 435 3.27 -9.45 18.27
C PRO A 435 2.16 -10.25 18.97
N PRO A 436 2.40 -10.80 20.17
CA PRO A 436 1.35 -11.42 20.95
C PRO A 436 0.30 -10.37 21.33
N LYS A 437 -0.97 -10.78 21.32
CA LYS A 437 -2.08 -9.91 21.73
C LYS A 437 -1.98 -9.60 23.23
N PRO A 438 -2.11 -8.34 23.66
CA PRO A 438 -2.13 -8.00 25.07
C PRO A 438 -3.28 -8.70 25.79
N ALA A 439 -3.02 -9.20 27.00
CA ALA A 439 -4.05 -9.81 27.86
C ALA A 439 -4.94 -8.77 28.58
N ARG A 440 -4.68 -7.47 28.36
CA ARG A 440 -5.43 -6.36 28.96
C ARG A 440 -6.19 -5.61 27.86
N PRO A 441 -7.35 -5.02 28.17
CA PRO A 441 -8.03 -4.12 27.25
C PRO A 441 -7.32 -2.76 27.16
N CYS A 442 -7.58 -2.04 26.08
CA CYS A 442 -7.27 -0.62 25.95
C CYS A 442 -8.56 0.20 26.07
N VAL A 443 -8.50 1.35 26.73
CA VAL A 443 -9.60 2.33 26.81
C VAL A 443 -9.10 3.65 26.26
N LEU A 444 -9.78 4.17 25.24
CA LEU A 444 -9.51 5.46 24.63
C LEU A 444 -10.67 6.41 24.89
N ILE A 445 -10.38 7.54 25.53
CA ILE A 445 -11.37 8.58 25.83
C ILE A 445 -10.98 9.88 25.12
N HIS A 446 -11.84 10.41 24.26
CA HIS A 446 -11.71 11.79 23.79
C HIS A 446 -12.41 12.76 24.76
N ALA A 447 -11.63 13.48 25.56
CA ALA A 447 -12.07 14.31 26.68
C ALA A 447 -12.19 15.80 26.30
N TYR A 448 -13.14 16.13 25.43
CA TYR A 448 -13.46 17.53 25.12
C TYR A 448 -14.15 18.27 26.30
N TYR A 449 -14.91 17.60 27.16
CA TYR A 449 -15.57 18.16 28.36
C TYR A 449 -14.98 17.52 29.62
N PRO A 450 -13.91 18.08 30.21
CA PRO A 450 -13.20 17.48 31.35
C PRO A 450 -14.09 17.23 32.57
N GLU A 451 -15.14 18.03 32.77
CA GLU A 451 -16.12 17.85 33.86
C GLU A 451 -16.87 16.51 33.78
N VAL A 452 -16.97 15.90 32.59
CA VAL A 452 -17.58 14.58 32.37
C VAL A 452 -16.54 13.47 32.49
N LEU A 453 -15.26 13.79 32.32
CA LEU A 453 -14.19 12.79 32.32
C LEU A 453 -14.06 12.08 33.68
N GLU A 454 -14.20 12.82 34.78
CA GLU A 454 -14.07 12.27 36.14
C GLU A 454 -15.11 11.15 36.40
N GLU A 455 -16.36 11.36 35.99
CA GLU A 455 -17.45 10.36 36.05
C GLU A 455 -17.07 9.08 35.28
N MET A 456 -16.56 9.22 34.05
CA MET A 456 -16.15 8.09 33.20
C MET A 456 -14.96 7.32 33.80
N LEU A 457 -13.98 8.02 34.36
CA LEU A 457 -12.79 7.41 34.94
C LEU A 457 -13.12 6.60 36.20
N HIS A 458 -14.06 7.06 37.02
CA HIS A 458 -14.57 6.26 38.13
C HIS A 458 -15.23 4.96 37.65
N ALA A 459 -16.05 5.02 36.61
CA ALA A 459 -16.66 3.82 36.03
C ALA A 459 -15.62 2.85 35.44
N VAL A 460 -14.53 3.38 34.85
CA VAL A 460 -13.39 2.55 34.42
C VAL A 460 -12.71 1.87 35.61
N GLN A 461 -12.46 2.57 36.72
CA GLN A 461 -11.89 1.97 37.94
C GLN A 461 -12.81 0.88 38.53
N GLN A 462 -14.12 1.12 38.52
CA GLN A 462 -15.12 0.18 39.03
C GLN A 462 -15.25 -1.10 38.20
N SER A 463 -14.84 -1.09 36.93
CA SER A 463 -14.83 -2.29 36.08
C SER A 463 -13.89 -3.39 36.59
N GLY A 464 -12.97 -3.06 37.52
CA GLY A 464 -11.95 -3.96 38.03
C GLY A 464 -10.87 -4.33 37.02
N GLN A 465 -10.97 -3.83 35.78
CA GLN A 465 -9.98 -4.01 34.74
C GLN A 465 -8.79 -3.07 34.98
N GLN A 466 -7.59 -3.48 34.60
CA GLN A 466 -6.40 -2.62 34.57
C GLN A 466 -6.05 -2.26 33.12
N PRO A 467 -6.89 -1.44 32.44
CA PRO A 467 -6.69 -1.17 31.03
C PRO A 467 -5.44 -0.33 30.78
N ARG A 468 -4.94 -0.38 29.55
CA ARG A 468 -4.17 0.76 29.02
C ARG A 468 -5.12 1.93 28.85
N LEU A 469 -4.81 3.07 29.46
CA LEU A 469 -5.65 4.26 29.37
C LEU A 469 -5.00 5.31 28.46
N VAL A 470 -5.71 5.66 27.40
CA VAL A 470 -5.30 6.67 26.42
C VAL A 470 -6.35 7.76 26.38
N ILE A 471 -5.93 9.02 26.50
CA ILE A 471 -6.83 10.17 26.51
C ILE A 471 -6.40 11.16 25.45
N SER A 472 -7.32 11.53 24.56
CA SER A 472 -7.14 12.69 23.67
C SER A 472 -7.94 13.89 24.18
N THR A 473 -7.44 15.10 23.97
CA THR A 473 -8.12 16.34 24.31
C THR A 473 -7.54 17.50 23.50
N VAL A 474 -8.22 18.64 23.47
CA VAL A 474 -7.65 19.88 22.91
C VAL A 474 -6.53 20.43 23.80
N PRO A 475 -5.51 21.12 23.22
CA PRO A 475 -4.34 21.61 23.96
C PRO A 475 -4.69 22.42 25.21
N GLU A 476 -5.71 23.27 25.11
CA GLU A 476 -6.12 24.19 26.17
C GLU A 476 -6.69 23.46 27.39
N LYS A 477 -7.18 22.22 27.21
CA LYS A 477 -7.78 21.39 28.26
C LYS A 477 -6.84 20.30 28.79
N SER A 478 -5.68 20.12 28.16
CA SER A 478 -4.70 19.07 28.50
C SER A 478 -4.25 19.12 29.96
N GLN A 479 -3.99 20.31 30.50
CA GLN A 479 -3.57 20.46 31.91
C GLN A 479 -4.71 20.15 32.90
N THR A 480 -5.96 20.42 32.54
CA THR A 480 -7.13 20.06 33.35
C THR A 480 -7.32 18.55 33.40
N VAL A 481 -7.22 17.88 32.25
CA VAL A 481 -7.27 16.42 32.16
C VAL A 481 -6.19 15.76 33.03
N ARG A 482 -4.94 16.25 32.98
CA ARG A 482 -3.85 15.73 33.82
C ARG A 482 -4.11 15.92 35.31
N ARG A 483 -4.74 17.03 35.73
CA ARG A 483 -5.11 17.26 37.13
C ARG A 483 -6.19 16.28 37.61
N ILE A 484 -7.20 16.00 36.78
CA ILE A 484 -8.24 15.01 37.09
C ILE A 484 -7.61 13.62 37.27
N LEU A 485 -6.74 13.20 36.34
CA LEU A 485 -6.02 11.93 36.44
C LEU A 485 -5.19 11.82 37.72
N ALA A 486 -4.45 12.89 38.07
CA ALA A 486 -3.66 12.94 39.29
C ALA A 486 -4.53 12.86 40.55
N GLY A 487 -5.69 13.53 40.57
CA GLY A 487 -6.65 13.46 41.67
C GLY A 487 -7.23 12.06 41.88
N LEU A 488 -7.37 11.29 40.81
CA LEU A 488 -7.84 9.90 40.84
C LEU A 488 -6.71 8.86 40.99
N GLY A 489 -5.45 9.29 41.01
CA GLY A 489 -4.29 8.40 41.05
C GLY A 489 -4.14 7.49 39.81
N MET A 490 -4.68 7.90 38.66
CA MET A 490 -4.68 7.10 37.43
C MET A 490 -3.53 7.50 36.50
N GLN A 491 -2.87 6.51 35.90
CA GLN A 491 -1.88 6.74 34.85
C GLN A 491 -2.54 6.61 33.47
N ALA A 492 -2.31 7.59 32.61
CA ALA A 492 -2.82 7.60 31.23
C ALA A 492 -1.86 8.32 30.29
N GLU A 493 -1.86 7.89 29.03
CA GLU A 493 -1.22 8.62 27.93
C GLU A 493 -2.13 9.77 27.49
N VAL A 494 -1.68 11.02 27.62
CA VAL A 494 -2.49 12.21 27.29
C VAL A 494 -1.98 12.87 26.02
N HIS A 495 -2.78 12.81 24.96
CA HIS A 495 -2.51 13.37 23.65
C HIS A 495 -3.30 14.67 23.43
N ALA A 496 -2.59 15.75 23.10
CA ALA A 496 -3.21 17.01 22.70
C ALA A 496 -3.42 17.02 21.17
N THR A 497 -4.65 17.30 20.72
CA THR A 497 -5.03 17.31 19.30
C THR A 497 -5.87 18.54 18.98
N GLU A 498 -5.76 19.09 17.78
CA GLU A 498 -6.62 20.19 17.34
C GLU A 498 -8.11 19.81 17.42
N ASN A 499 -8.98 20.80 17.61
CA ASN A 499 -10.42 20.60 17.58
C ASN A 499 -10.92 20.47 16.13
N ARG A 500 -10.62 19.33 15.51
CA ARG A 500 -10.94 19.03 14.12
C ARG A 500 -11.43 17.60 13.99
N GLY A 501 -12.54 17.38 13.28
CA GLY A 501 -13.12 16.04 13.14
C GLY A 501 -13.63 15.45 14.47
N ARG A 502 -13.87 16.30 15.47
CA ARG A 502 -14.41 15.97 16.81
C ARG A 502 -13.64 14.85 17.48
N ASP A 503 -14.33 13.85 18.02
CA ASP A 503 -13.74 12.66 18.61
C ASP A 503 -13.23 11.66 17.56
N ILE A 504 -13.67 11.77 16.29
CA ILE A 504 -13.39 10.79 15.24
C ILE A 504 -11.97 10.91 14.71
N LEU A 505 -11.52 12.11 14.31
CA LEU A 505 -10.17 12.26 13.77
C LEU A 505 -9.09 11.92 14.82
N PRO A 506 -9.12 12.44 16.06
CA PRO A 506 -8.20 12.02 17.12
C PRO A 506 -8.25 10.52 17.38
N PHE A 507 -9.44 9.92 17.36
CA PHE A 507 -9.60 8.48 17.48
C PHE A 507 -8.87 7.73 16.35
N LEU A 508 -8.99 8.15 15.08
CA LEU A 508 -8.34 7.45 13.97
C LEU A 508 -6.81 7.56 14.00
N HIS A 509 -6.26 8.69 14.48
CA HIS A 509 -4.81 8.80 14.72
C HIS A 509 -4.35 7.80 15.77
N LEU A 510 -5.03 7.78 16.92
CA LEU A 510 -4.67 6.90 18.03
C LEU A 510 -4.95 5.43 17.73
N ALA A 511 -6.04 5.10 17.03
CA ALA A 511 -6.34 3.73 16.61
C ALA A 511 -5.28 3.20 15.63
N ASN A 512 -4.74 4.05 14.74
CA ASN A 512 -3.59 3.67 13.92
C ASN A 512 -2.36 3.33 14.76
N GLN A 513 -2.03 4.20 15.72
CA GLN A 513 -0.89 4.00 16.61
C GLN A 513 -1.05 2.72 17.46
N LEU A 514 -2.20 2.54 18.10
CA LEU A 514 -2.48 1.40 18.97
C LEU A 514 -2.47 0.08 18.19
N LEU A 515 -2.99 0.08 16.96
CA LEU A 515 -2.93 -1.08 16.08
C LEU A 515 -1.48 -1.44 15.72
N ASP A 516 -0.63 -0.45 15.43
CA ASP A 516 0.80 -0.67 15.13
C ASP A 516 1.59 -1.15 16.36
N GLU A 517 1.17 -0.77 17.57
CA GLU A 517 1.73 -1.23 18.84
C GLU A 517 1.23 -2.64 19.25
N GLY A 518 0.27 -3.20 18.50
CA GLY A 518 -0.26 -4.56 18.70
C GLY A 518 -1.43 -4.65 19.67
N GLU A 519 -2.07 -3.54 20.05
CA GLU A 519 -3.31 -3.58 20.83
C GLU A 519 -4.42 -4.30 20.02
N ASP A 520 -5.22 -5.13 20.69
CA ASP A 520 -6.24 -5.95 20.04
C ASP A 520 -7.65 -5.37 20.21
N VAL A 521 -8.11 -5.25 21.46
CA VAL A 521 -9.47 -4.81 21.81
C VAL A 521 -9.45 -3.46 22.50
N LEU A 522 -10.24 -2.53 21.97
CA LEU A 522 -10.31 -1.13 22.37
C LEU A 522 -11.74 -0.74 22.75
N LEU A 523 -11.92 -0.14 23.92
CA LEU A 523 -13.12 0.63 24.24
C LEU A 523 -12.94 2.08 23.79
N LYS A 524 -13.72 2.53 22.81
CA LYS A 524 -13.77 3.92 22.36
C LYS A 524 -14.87 4.66 23.11
N LEU A 525 -14.50 5.76 23.76
CA LEU A 525 -15.41 6.68 24.46
C LEU A 525 -15.09 8.12 24.09
N HIS A 526 -16.05 9.01 24.32
CA HIS A 526 -15.79 10.45 24.28
C HIS A 526 -16.72 11.18 25.24
N THR A 527 -16.27 12.31 25.77
CA THR A 527 -17.13 13.17 26.57
C THR A 527 -18.15 13.85 25.66
N LYS A 528 -19.43 13.75 26.01
CA LYS A 528 -20.53 14.39 25.25
C LYS A 528 -21.38 15.22 26.20
N ARG A 529 -21.61 16.49 25.82
CA ARG A 529 -22.61 17.35 26.43
C ARG A 529 -23.53 17.87 25.34
N SER A 530 -24.83 17.93 25.62
CA SER A 530 -25.77 18.65 24.76
C SER A 530 -26.05 20.00 25.40
N THR A 531 -25.33 21.04 24.97
CA THR A 531 -25.53 22.42 25.43
C THR A 531 -26.89 23.00 25.01
N HIS A 532 -27.62 22.32 24.12
CA HIS A 532 -28.89 22.77 23.51
C HIS A 532 -30.08 21.83 23.78
N ARG A 533 -29.95 20.78 24.60
CA ARG A 533 -31.02 19.78 24.85
C ARG A 533 -31.04 19.33 26.32
N GLY A 534 -32.22 19.04 26.87
CA GLY A 534 -32.40 18.56 28.25
C GLY A 534 -32.14 17.06 28.47
N ASP A 535 -31.92 16.28 27.40
CA ASP A 535 -31.78 14.81 27.42
C ASP A 535 -30.37 14.30 27.07
N GLY A 536 -29.42 15.19 26.74
CA GLY A 536 -28.07 14.80 26.31
C GLY A 536 -27.24 14.06 27.36
N ASP A 537 -27.42 14.42 28.64
CA ASP A 537 -26.79 13.71 29.75
C ASP A 537 -27.42 12.33 30.00
N ALA A 538 -28.67 12.10 29.57
CA ALA A 538 -29.29 10.78 29.61
C ALA A 538 -28.74 9.89 28.48
N TRP A 539 -28.59 10.45 27.28
CA TRP A 539 -27.95 9.74 26.14
C TRP A 539 -26.53 9.30 26.48
N ARG A 540 -25.70 10.20 27.03
CA ARG A 540 -24.34 9.84 27.44
C ARG A 540 -24.35 8.69 28.45
N ARG A 541 -25.15 8.81 29.51
CA ARG A 541 -25.23 7.82 30.58
C ARG A 541 -25.66 6.45 30.05
N GLU A 542 -26.65 6.39 29.18
CA GLU A 542 -27.08 5.13 28.55
C GLU A 542 -25.94 4.43 27.78
N LEU A 543 -25.16 5.19 26.99
CA LEU A 543 -23.98 4.65 26.30
C LEU A 543 -22.91 4.16 27.29
N THR A 544 -22.56 4.99 28.29
CA THR A 544 -21.49 4.66 29.22
C THR A 544 -21.85 3.52 30.16
N ASP A 545 -23.06 3.49 30.71
CA ASP A 545 -23.53 2.47 31.65
C ASP A 545 -23.59 1.09 30.98
N THR A 546 -23.88 1.06 29.68
CA THR A 546 -23.91 -0.18 28.89
C THR A 546 -22.50 -0.73 28.62
N LEU A 547 -21.50 0.15 28.44
CA LEU A 547 -20.15 -0.24 27.99
C LEU A 547 -19.13 -0.38 29.13
N LEU A 548 -19.36 0.32 30.24
CA LEU A 548 -18.49 0.37 31.42
C LEU A 548 -19.07 -0.44 32.60
N GLY A 549 -18.36 -0.39 33.73
CA GLY A 549 -18.80 -1.02 34.97
C GLY A 549 -18.83 -2.54 34.89
N GLU A 550 -19.91 -3.14 35.39
CA GLU A 550 -20.09 -4.59 35.49
C GLU A 550 -20.19 -5.30 34.13
N ASN A 551 -20.58 -4.59 33.07
CA ASN A 551 -20.72 -5.13 31.73
C ASN A 551 -19.39 -5.41 31.04
N SER A 552 -18.33 -4.67 31.38
CA SER A 552 -17.05 -4.70 30.66
C SER A 552 -16.42 -6.09 30.65
N ALA A 553 -16.47 -6.82 31.76
CA ALA A 553 -15.90 -8.17 31.84
C ALA A 553 -16.62 -9.18 30.93
N ALA A 554 -17.96 -9.11 30.86
CA ALA A 554 -18.75 -9.97 29.99
C ALA A 554 -18.52 -9.65 28.50
N ILE A 555 -18.42 -8.37 28.15
CA ILE A 555 -18.10 -7.94 26.78
C ILE A 555 -16.71 -8.43 26.36
N LEU A 556 -15.71 -8.30 27.23
CA LEU A 556 -14.35 -8.80 26.96
C LEU A 556 -14.32 -10.32 26.78
N ALA A 557 -15.02 -11.07 27.64
CA ALA A 557 -15.16 -12.51 27.49
C ALA A 557 -15.81 -12.89 26.15
N ALA A 558 -16.74 -12.07 25.62
CA ALA A 558 -17.32 -12.29 24.30
C ALA A 558 -16.29 -12.11 23.15
N PHE A 559 -15.36 -11.14 23.26
CA PHE A 559 -14.26 -10.98 22.29
C PHE A 559 -13.23 -12.11 22.37
N GLU A 560 -13.00 -12.66 23.55
CA GLU A 560 -12.12 -13.82 23.73
C GLU A 560 -12.76 -15.09 23.16
N ALA A 561 -14.06 -15.29 23.39
CA ALA A 561 -14.80 -16.44 22.92
C ALA A 561 -15.02 -16.45 21.40
N ASP A 562 -15.18 -15.28 20.78
CA ASP A 562 -15.41 -15.13 19.34
C ASP A 562 -14.30 -14.29 18.66
N PRO A 563 -13.31 -14.94 18.03
CA PRO A 563 -12.28 -14.25 17.25
C PRO A 563 -12.82 -13.42 16.08
N LYS A 564 -14.05 -13.69 15.63
CA LYS A 564 -14.73 -12.93 14.58
C LYS A 564 -15.55 -11.77 15.12
N LEU A 565 -15.75 -11.62 16.43
CA LEU A 565 -16.36 -10.44 16.99
C LEU A 565 -15.45 -9.22 16.78
N GLY A 566 -15.95 -8.25 16.01
CA GLY A 566 -15.24 -7.03 15.66
C GLY A 566 -15.74 -5.80 16.39
N LEU A 567 -17.02 -5.76 16.77
CA LEU A 567 -17.60 -4.59 17.44
C LEU A 567 -18.75 -4.98 18.38
N VAL A 568 -18.81 -4.37 19.57
CA VAL A 568 -19.95 -4.40 20.48
C VAL A 568 -20.42 -2.97 20.72
N ALA A 569 -21.68 -2.70 20.39
CA ALA A 569 -22.32 -1.40 20.59
C ALA A 569 -23.53 -1.51 21.52
N PRO A 570 -23.89 -0.43 22.23
CA PRO A 570 -25.15 -0.38 22.97
C PRO A 570 -26.33 -0.58 22.03
N ALA A 571 -27.20 -1.52 22.37
CA ALA A 571 -28.16 -2.05 21.42
C ALA A 571 -29.21 -1.02 20.94
N HIS A 572 -29.65 -0.13 21.83
CA HIS A 572 -30.52 1.00 21.47
C HIS A 572 -29.83 2.05 20.59
N HIS A 573 -28.51 1.99 20.43
CA HIS A 573 -27.73 2.90 19.61
C HIS A 573 -27.29 2.29 18.26
N LEU A 574 -27.67 1.03 17.99
CA LEU A 574 -27.58 0.46 16.65
C LEU A 574 -28.79 0.89 15.83
N GLN A 575 -28.56 1.85 14.93
CA GLN A 575 -29.61 2.53 14.16
C GLN A 575 -29.53 2.20 12.67
N PRO A 576 -30.65 2.15 11.94
CA PRO A 576 -30.65 1.98 10.48
C PRO A 576 -29.87 3.09 9.77
N MET A 577 -29.14 2.74 8.71
CA MET A 577 -28.28 3.66 7.97
C MET A 577 -29.04 4.84 7.34
N HIS A 578 -30.30 4.65 6.90
CA HIS A 578 -31.13 5.73 6.36
C HIS A 578 -31.46 6.84 7.37
N TYR A 579 -31.23 6.60 8.66
CA TYR A 579 -31.56 7.55 9.71
C TYR A 579 -30.63 8.76 9.68
N TYR A 580 -31.15 9.97 9.43
CA TYR A 580 -30.36 11.20 9.14
C TYR A 580 -29.39 11.06 7.96
N TRP A 581 -29.80 10.32 6.93
CA TRP A 581 -28.95 10.07 5.76
C TRP A 581 -28.63 11.33 4.94
N GLY A 582 -29.59 12.26 4.84
CA GLY A 582 -29.58 13.44 3.97
C GLY A 582 -28.20 14.05 3.66
N ALA A 583 -27.67 14.85 4.59
CA ALA A 583 -26.39 15.55 4.39
C ALA A 583 -25.15 14.62 4.40
N ASN A 584 -25.30 13.37 4.85
CA ASN A 584 -24.21 12.41 4.95
C ASN A 584 -23.99 11.60 3.66
N ALA A 585 -25.01 11.51 2.79
CA ALA A 585 -25.01 10.61 1.63
C ALA A 585 -23.76 10.75 0.74
N THR A 586 -23.41 11.99 0.36
CA THR A 586 -22.25 12.28 -0.50
C THR A 586 -20.94 11.87 0.19
N ASN A 587 -20.81 12.12 1.50
CA ASN A 587 -19.60 11.80 2.24
C ASN A 587 -19.45 10.29 2.47
N VAL A 588 -20.54 9.59 2.70
CA VAL A 588 -20.54 8.13 2.83
C VAL A 588 -20.23 7.46 1.50
N ASP A 589 -20.80 7.91 0.38
CA ASP A 589 -20.44 7.43 -0.95
C ASP A 589 -18.94 7.63 -1.24
N TYR A 590 -18.44 8.84 -0.94
CA TYR A 590 -17.03 9.17 -1.05
C TYR A 590 -16.15 8.21 -0.24
N LEU A 591 -16.49 7.97 1.03
CA LEU A 591 -15.75 7.05 1.88
C LEU A 591 -15.82 5.61 1.36
N CYS A 592 -16.99 5.12 0.95
CA CYS A 592 -17.11 3.77 0.39
C CYS A 592 -16.16 3.57 -0.80
N ARG A 593 -16.08 4.54 -1.71
CA ARG A 593 -15.14 4.50 -2.84
C ARG A 593 -13.68 4.57 -2.41
N ARG A 594 -13.34 5.47 -1.47
CA ARG A 594 -11.97 5.61 -0.92
C ARG A 594 -11.49 4.33 -0.23
N LEU A 595 -12.37 3.66 0.50
CA LEU A 595 -12.06 2.45 1.26
C LEU A 595 -12.18 1.16 0.42
N GLY A 596 -12.73 1.25 -0.80
CA GLY A 596 -12.99 0.09 -1.65
C GLY A 596 -14.09 -0.81 -1.10
N LEU A 597 -15.12 -0.20 -0.50
CA LEU A 597 -16.35 -0.82 0.00
C LEU A 597 -17.44 -0.73 -1.06
N ALA A 598 -18.41 -1.65 -1.00
CA ALA A 598 -19.67 -1.49 -1.73
C ALA A 598 -20.39 -0.20 -1.31
N SER A 599 -21.25 0.34 -2.18
CA SER A 599 -22.13 1.46 -1.81
C SER A 599 -22.96 1.12 -0.57
N ALA A 600 -23.35 2.15 0.19
CA ALA A 600 -24.16 1.96 1.39
C ALA A 600 -25.56 1.44 1.01
N ASP A 601 -26.02 0.41 1.71
CA ASP A 601 -27.40 -0.08 1.63
C ASP A 601 -28.16 0.53 2.81
N THR A 602 -28.87 1.63 2.54
CA THR A 602 -29.51 2.43 3.57
C THR A 602 -30.67 1.73 4.27
N GLU A 603 -31.22 0.67 3.67
CA GLU A 603 -32.36 -0.08 4.19
C GLU A 603 -31.93 -1.20 5.12
N ASN A 604 -30.84 -1.90 4.78
CA ASN A 604 -30.43 -3.11 5.51
C ASN A 604 -29.20 -2.90 6.42
N GLU A 605 -28.41 -1.85 6.22
CA GLU A 605 -27.23 -1.60 7.04
C GLU A 605 -27.55 -0.82 8.32
N LEU A 606 -26.77 -1.09 9.36
CA LEU A 606 -26.82 -0.39 10.65
C LEU A 606 -25.57 0.46 10.85
N PHE A 607 -25.67 1.45 11.74
CA PHE A 607 -24.53 2.18 12.28
C PHE A 607 -24.64 2.35 13.80
N ALA A 608 -23.50 2.53 14.46
CA ALA A 608 -23.42 2.75 15.90
C ALA A 608 -23.50 4.26 16.22
N ALA A 609 -24.72 4.75 16.46
CA ALA A 609 -24.99 6.15 16.71
C ALA A 609 -24.40 6.62 18.05
N GLY A 610 -23.68 7.74 18.05
CA GLY A 610 -23.04 8.29 19.24
C GLY A 610 -21.59 7.82 19.45
N SER A 611 -21.02 7.05 18.52
CA SER A 611 -19.57 6.80 18.42
C SER A 611 -18.88 6.27 19.69
N MET A 612 -19.60 5.51 20.52
CA MET A 612 -19.04 4.79 21.67
C MET A 612 -19.32 3.29 21.56
N TYR A 613 -18.28 2.47 21.63
CA TYR A 613 -18.36 1.03 21.45
C TYR A 613 -17.04 0.34 21.83
N TRP A 614 -17.11 -0.95 22.12
CA TRP A 614 -15.95 -1.84 22.12
C TRP A 614 -15.66 -2.32 20.71
N LEU A 615 -14.39 -2.38 20.31
CA LEU A 615 -13.99 -2.79 18.97
C LEU A 615 -12.69 -3.61 18.99
N ARG A 616 -12.56 -4.52 18.04
CA ARG A 616 -11.28 -5.13 17.67
C ARG A 616 -10.59 -4.22 16.65
N LEU A 617 -9.37 -3.76 16.93
CA LEU A 617 -8.68 -2.76 16.11
C LEU A 617 -8.43 -3.25 14.68
N GLU A 618 -8.13 -4.54 14.51
CA GLU A 618 -8.01 -5.18 13.20
C GLU A 618 -9.28 -5.07 12.33
N ALA A 619 -10.47 -4.93 12.94
CA ALA A 619 -11.72 -4.76 12.19
C ALA A 619 -11.86 -3.35 11.57
N LEU A 620 -11.04 -2.38 11.97
CA LEU A 620 -11.00 -1.04 11.40
C LEU A 620 -10.01 -0.87 10.25
N ARG A 621 -9.29 -1.93 9.85
CA ARG A 621 -8.27 -1.82 8.79
C ARG A 621 -8.75 -1.21 7.48
N PRO A 622 -9.97 -1.48 6.96
CA PRO A 622 -10.44 -0.80 5.75
C PRO A 622 -10.41 0.73 5.87
N LEU A 623 -10.76 1.27 7.04
CA LEU A 623 -10.72 2.71 7.32
C LEU A 623 -9.31 3.22 7.62
N LEU A 624 -8.54 2.52 8.47
CA LEU A 624 -7.20 2.95 8.87
C LEU A 624 -6.18 2.89 7.73
N ASP A 625 -6.27 1.88 6.87
CA ASP A 625 -5.40 1.69 5.71
C ASP A 625 -5.82 2.50 4.48
N ALA A 626 -6.91 3.29 4.57
CA ALA A 626 -7.30 4.24 3.52
C ALA A 626 -6.48 5.54 3.57
N HIS A 627 -5.74 5.76 4.67
CA HIS A 627 -4.82 6.89 4.84
C HIS A 627 -5.51 8.23 4.52
N LEU A 628 -6.67 8.48 5.17
CA LEU A 628 -7.38 9.74 5.03
C LEU A 628 -6.49 10.90 5.50
N GLU A 629 -6.64 12.04 4.85
CA GLU A 629 -5.86 13.24 5.15
C GLU A 629 -6.64 14.17 6.06
N GLU A 630 -5.94 14.86 6.97
CA GLU A 630 -6.60 15.74 7.95
C GLU A 630 -7.42 16.85 7.28
N TRP A 631 -6.98 17.34 6.10
CA TRP A 631 -7.72 18.37 5.37
C TRP A 631 -9.10 17.91 4.91
N GLU A 632 -9.33 16.61 4.78
CA GLU A 632 -10.62 16.03 4.38
C GLU A 632 -11.69 16.20 5.47
N PHE A 633 -11.27 16.47 6.71
CA PHE A 633 -12.13 16.77 7.84
C PHE A 633 -12.38 18.28 7.92
N GLU A 634 -13.64 18.66 8.07
CA GLU A 634 -14.05 20.05 8.18
C GLU A 634 -13.49 20.69 9.46
N ALA A 635 -13.12 21.98 9.38
CA ALA A 635 -12.79 22.75 10.58
C ALA A 635 -14.05 22.96 11.43
N GLU A 636 -13.96 22.85 12.76
CA GLU A 636 -15.13 22.97 13.61
C GLU A 636 -15.65 24.41 13.65
N ALA A 637 -16.91 24.59 13.24
CA ALA A 637 -17.63 25.85 13.17
C ALA A 637 -19.08 25.70 13.70
N GLY A 638 -19.33 24.71 14.55
CA GLY A 638 -20.65 24.45 15.14
C GLY A 638 -21.60 23.64 14.24
N GLN A 639 -21.06 22.91 13.26
CA GLN A 639 -21.84 22.03 12.39
C GLN A 639 -22.62 20.98 13.21
N VAL A 640 -23.83 20.65 12.78
CA VAL A 640 -24.69 19.70 13.50
C VAL A 640 -24.70 18.31 12.86
N ASP A 641 -24.48 18.22 11.54
CA ASP A 641 -24.43 16.98 10.76
C ASP A 641 -23.68 17.20 9.43
N GLY A 642 -23.47 16.15 8.63
CA GLY A 642 -23.01 16.23 7.23
C GLY A 642 -21.50 16.46 7.03
N THR A 643 -20.71 16.35 8.09
CA THR A 643 -19.24 16.40 8.02
C THR A 643 -18.65 15.01 7.73
N LEU A 644 -17.36 14.93 7.39
CA LEU A 644 -16.69 13.64 7.21
C LEU A 644 -16.70 12.80 8.49
N ALA A 645 -16.61 13.43 9.67
CA ALA A 645 -16.70 12.74 10.95
C ALA A 645 -18.04 12.01 11.13
N HIS A 646 -19.17 12.66 10.78
CA HIS A 646 -20.50 12.04 10.82
C HIS A 646 -20.62 10.89 9.81
N ALA A 647 -20.03 11.04 8.63
CA ALA A 647 -20.01 9.96 7.64
C ALA A 647 -19.16 8.76 8.10
N ILE A 648 -18.05 8.99 8.80
CA ILE A 648 -17.23 7.91 9.37
C ILE A 648 -17.99 7.17 10.47
N GLU A 649 -18.68 7.87 11.39
CA GLU A 649 -19.54 7.23 12.39
C GLU A 649 -20.51 6.22 11.74
N ARG A 650 -21.07 6.57 10.58
CA ARG A 650 -21.99 5.72 9.82
C ARG A 650 -21.32 4.46 9.25
N ILE A 651 -20.10 4.57 8.75
CA ILE A 651 -19.45 3.48 8.03
C ILE A 651 -18.57 2.58 8.91
N VAL A 652 -18.43 2.84 10.21
CA VAL A 652 -17.61 2.00 11.11
C VAL A 652 -18.05 0.53 11.07
N LEU A 653 -19.36 0.25 11.19
CA LEU A 653 -19.86 -1.13 11.11
C LEU A 653 -19.62 -1.75 9.73
N LYS A 654 -19.77 -0.95 8.66
CA LYS A 654 -19.49 -1.39 7.29
C LYS A 654 -18.01 -1.74 7.11
N SER A 655 -17.09 -0.97 7.71
CA SER A 655 -15.66 -1.30 7.78
C SER A 655 -15.43 -2.62 8.52
N VAL A 656 -16.07 -2.81 9.67
CA VAL A 656 -15.97 -4.06 10.47
C VAL A 656 -16.40 -5.28 9.65
N HIS A 657 -17.53 -5.21 8.96
CA HIS A 657 -18.04 -6.31 8.14
C HIS A 657 -17.14 -6.55 6.92
N ALA A 658 -16.65 -5.49 6.27
CA ALA A 658 -15.75 -5.62 5.13
C ALA A 658 -14.37 -6.21 5.50
N ALA A 659 -13.93 -6.02 6.74
CA ALA A 659 -12.76 -6.69 7.30
C ALA A 659 -13.02 -8.18 7.66
N GLY A 660 -14.26 -8.67 7.48
CA GLY A 660 -14.64 -10.06 7.75
C GLY A 660 -14.93 -10.35 9.22
N TYR A 661 -15.32 -9.33 9.99
CA TYR A 661 -15.73 -9.43 11.39
C TYR A 661 -17.23 -9.17 11.57
N SER A 662 -17.79 -9.72 12.65
CA SER A 662 -19.18 -9.54 13.06
C SER A 662 -19.32 -8.37 14.04
N HIS A 663 -20.57 -8.01 14.33
CA HIS A 663 -20.91 -7.07 15.39
C HIS A 663 -21.97 -7.66 16.32
N ARG A 664 -22.11 -7.10 17.51
CA ARG A 664 -23.10 -7.50 18.51
C ARG A 664 -23.71 -6.29 19.21
N ALA A 665 -24.99 -6.40 19.51
CA ALA A 665 -25.74 -5.44 20.32
C ALA A 665 -25.62 -5.82 21.80
N TRP A 666 -25.48 -4.85 22.71
CA TRP A 666 -25.43 -5.10 24.15
C TRP A 666 -26.43 -4.25 24.93
N PRO A 667 -27.22 -4.83 25.86
CA PRO A 667 -27.45 -6.28 26.03
C PRO A 667 -28.20 -6.88 24.82
N GLU A 668 -28.05 -8.20 24.58
CA GLU A 668 -28.61 -8.87 23.38
C GLU A 668 -30.15 -8.87 23.33
N ASP A 669 -30.82 -8.82 24.49
CA ASP A 669 -32.28 -8.95 24.62
C ASP A 669 -33.09 -7.66 24.39
N SER A 670 -32.44 -6.54 24.06
CA SER A 670 -33.17 -5.29 23.84
C SER A 670 -33.90 -5.32 22.50
N GLN A 671 -35.21 -5.47 22.53
CA GLN A 671 -36.02 -5.41 21.31
C GLN A 671 -36.06 -3.97 20.76
N HIS A 672 -35.79 -3.79 19.46
CA HIS A 672 -35.96 -2.54 18.67
C HIS A 672 -37.43 -2.08 18.54
N LYS A 673 -38.23 -2.15 19.61
CA LYS A 673 -39.67 -1.88 19.56
C LYS A 673 -40.03 -0.42 19.85
N THR A 674 -39.09 0.41 20.26
CA THR A 674 -39.33 1.83 20.63
C THR A 674 -38.62 2.76 19.63
N PRO A 675 -39.27 3.85 19.15
CA PRO A 675 -38.62 4.85 18.32
C PRO A 675 -37.36 5.40 19.02
N TYR A 676 -36.27 5.61 18.26
CA TYR A 676 -35.02 6.08 18.83
C TYR A 676 -35.22 7.43 19.53
N ARG A 677 -35.12 7.40 20.87
CA ARG A 677 -35.53 8.50 21.77
C ARG A 677 -34.80 9.80 21.50
N TYR A 678 -33.58 9.73 20.97
CA TYR A 678 -32.70 10.89 20.80
C TYR A 678 -32.83 11.56 19.43
N ALA A 679 -33.64 10.99 18.54
CA ALA A 679 -33.87 11.56 17.23
C ALA A 679 -35.16 12.34 17.15
N ARG A 680 -35.01 13.56 16.66
CA ARG A 680 -36.10 14.38 16.15
C ARG A 680 -36.04 14.29 14.62
N ARG A 681 -37.05 13.68 14.01
CA ARG A 681 -37.31 13.94 12.59
C ARG A 681 -37.60 15.44 12.48
N ASP A 682 -36.84 16.13 11.64
CA ASP A 682 -37.28 17.41 11.11
C ASP A 682 -38.36 17.17 10.05
#